data_AF-A0A8C8XJ02-F1
#
_entry.id   AF-A0A8C8XJ02-F1
#
_cell.length_a   1.000
_cell.length_b   1.000
_cell.length_c   1.000
_cell.angle_alpha   90.00
_cell.angle_beta   90.00
_cell.angle_gamma   90.00
#
_symmetry.space_group_name_H-M   'P 1'
#
loop_
_entity.id
_entity.type
_entity.pdbx_description
1 polymer ?
#
loop_
_entity_poly.entity_id
_entity_poly.type
_entity_poly.pdbx_seq_one_letter_code
_entity_poly.pdbx_strand_id
1 'polypeptide(L)'
;MDKEERKTINQGQEDEMEIYGYNLCRWKLAIVSLGVVCTGGFLLLLLYWMPEWRVKATCIRAAIKDCEVVLLRTTDEFRMWFCAKIRFLSLETHPFLSPKSMTNKVANGHAVHFTENLATENRHEMSKYSQTQPQQIRYFTHHSVKYFWNDTLHNFDFLKKLLYGVNEITVKVPSVFKLLIKEVLNPFYIFQLFSVILWSTDEYYYYALAIVIMSIVSIVSSLYSIRKQYVMLHDMVAAHSTVRVSVCRANGEIEEIFSTDLVPGDVMVIPLNGTVMPCDAVLINGTCIVNESMLTGESVPVTKTNLPNPSVDIKGMGDEFYSPEIHKRHTLFCGTTVIQTRFYTGELVKAVVVRTGFSTSKGQLVRSILYPKPTDFKLYRDAYLFLLCLVAVAGIGFIYTIINSILNKVEIGVIIIESLDIITITVPPALPAAMTAGIVYAQRRLKKIGIFCISPQRINICGQLNLVCFDKTGTLTEDGLDLWGIQRVENTRFLLPEENVCNEVLVKSQFVACMATCHSLTKIEGVLSGDPLDLKMFEAIGWILEEATEEETALHNRIMPTVVRPPKQLLPESTHAGNQEMELFELPAIYEIGIVRQFPFSSALQRMSVVARVLGDKKMDAYMKGAPEIIASLCKPETVPTDFEKVLEDYTKQGFRVIALAHRKLESKLTWHKVQNISRDVIENNMDFMGLIIMQNKLKQETPGVLEDLHKANIRTVMVTGDNMLTAVSVARDCGMILPQDKVIIAEALPPKDGKVAKINWHYADTLTQCSNSSAIDSEAIPIKLVHNSLENLQVTRYHFAMNGKSFSVILEHFQDLAPKLMLHGTVFARMAPDQKTQLIEALQNVDYFVGMCGDGANDCGALKRAHGGISLSELEASVASPFTSKTPSISCVPNLIREGRAALMTSFCVFKFMALYSIIQYFSVTLLYSILSNLGDFQFLFIDLAIILVVVFTMSLNPAWKELVAQRPPSGLISGALLFSVLSQIIICIGFQSLGFFWVKQQSWYEVWHPQSDACNTTRSLYWNSSYLDNETKPDTHNIQNYENTTVFFISSFQYLIVAIAFSKGKPFRQPCYKNYFFVVSVIILYVFILLIMLHPVASIDQVLQIVCVPYQWRITMLMIVLVNALVSIMVENFFLDMVLWKVVFNRDKQGEYRFTTTQPPQASVDRWGKCCLSWALGCRKKIPKAKYMYLAQELLVDPEWPPKPQTTTEAKALVKENGSCQIITIT
;
A
#
# COMPACT_ATOMS: atom_id res chain seq x y z
N MET A 1 14.10 -33.38 -25.51
CA MET A 1 14.34 -32.30 -24.52
C MET A 1 12.99 -31.96 -23.94
N ASP A 2 12.73 -32.58 -22.81
CA ASP A 2 11.41 -33.06 -22.45
C ASP A 2 10.45 -31.96 -21.98
N LYS A 3 9.22 -32.05 -22.49
CA LYS A 3 8.04 -31.35 -21.97
C LYS A 3 7.70 -31.96 -20.60
N GLU A 4 8.40 -31.54 -19.55
CA GLU A 4 8.06 -31.96 -18.18
C GLU A 4 7.23 -30.88 -17.45
N GLU A 5 6.20 -31.35 -16.77
CA GLU A 5 5.11 -30.59 -16.14
C GLU A 5 5.62 -29.47 -15.23
N ARG A 6 5.23 -28.23 -15.54
CA ARG A 6 5.34 -27.11 -14.59
C ARG A 6 4.38 -27.40 -13.45
N LYS A 7 4.91 -27.63 -12.24
CA LYS A 7 4.10 -27.72 -11.03
C LYS A 7 4.06 -26.35 -10.36
N THR A 8 2.86 -25.91 -9.99
CA THR A 8 2.62 -24.70 -9.21
C THR A 8 2.17 -25.08 -7.81
N ILE A 9 2.53 -24.27 -6.82
CA ILE A 9 2.04 -24.34 -5.44
C ILE A 9 1.12 -23.15 -5.23
N ASN A 10 0.08 -23.33 -4.41
CA ASN A 10 -0.95 -22.33 -4.12
C ASN A 10 -1.67 -21.84 -5.39
N GLN A 11 -2.00 -22.76 -6.29
CA GLN A 11 -2.66 -22.44 -7.56
C GLN A 11 -3.97 -21.67 -7.31
N GLY A 12 -4.14 -20.52 -7.98
CA GLY A 12 -5.33 -19.66 -7.81
C GLY A 12 -5.36 -18.83 -6.53
N GLN A 13 -4.29 -18.83 -5.73
CA GLN A 13 -4.12 -17.94 -4.57
C GLN A 13 -3.11 -16.83 -4.88
N GLU A 14 -3.13 -15.75 -4.08
CA GLU A 14 -2.25 -14.59 -4.26
C GLU A 14 -0.74 -14.91 -4.20
N ASP A 15 -0.35 -16.03 -3.59
CA ASP A 15 1.03 -16.49 -3.38
C ASP A 15 1.37 -17.68 -4.32
N GLU A 16 0.86 -17.68 -5.55
CA GLU A 16 1.16 -18.71 -6.54
C GLU A 16 2.65 -18.70 -6.92
N MET A 17 3.28 -19.87 -6.83
CA MET A 17 4.70 -20.04 -7.12
C MET A 17 4.93 -21.29 -7.95
N GLU A 18 5.80 -21.19 -8.95
CA GLU A 18 6.30 -22.35 -9.66
C GLU A 18 7.41 -23.03 -8.85
N ILE A 19 7.40 -24.36 -8.79
CA ILE A 19 8.37 -25.15 -8.03
C ILE A 19 9.29 -25.97 -8.96
N TYR A 20 10.58 -25.96 -8.65
CA TYR A 20 11.62 -26.69 -9.37
C TYR A 20 12.50 -27.49 -8.40
N GLY A 21 12.64 -28.80 -8.64
CA GLY A 21 13.48 -29.69 -7.83
C GLY A 21 14.94 -29.76 -8.31
N TYR A 22 15.88 -29.79 -7.37
CA TYR A 22 17.32 -29.88 -7.61
C TYR A 22 18.03 -30.79 -6.60
N ASN A 23 19.08 -31.49 -7.05
CA ASN A 23 19.99 -32.29 -6.20
C ASN A 23 21.41 -31.75 -6.23
N LEU A 24 22.08 -31.78 -5.08
CA LEU A 24 23.47 -31.35 -4.97
C LEU A 24 24.37 -32.25 -5.80
N CYS A 25 25.23 -31.64 -6.60
CA CYS A 25 26.13 -32.36 -7.46
C CYS A 25 27.58 -32.12 -7.04
N ARG A 26 28.25 -33.19 -6.58
CA ARG A 26 29.58 -33.09 -5.96
C ARG A 26 30.67 -32.56 -6.90
N TRP A 27 30.66 -32.95 -8.18
CA TRP A 27 31.66 -32.45 -9.15
C TRP A 27 31.44 -30.97 -9.48
N LYS A 28 30.19 -30.55 -9.64
CA LYS A 28 29.83 -29.14 -9.82
C LYS A 28 30.24 -28.31 -8.61
N LEU A 29 30.01 -28.82 -7.41
CA LEU A 29 30.44 -28.18 -6.17
C LEU A 29 31.96 -28.07 -6.10
N ALA A 30 32.70 -29.08 -6.55
CA ALA A 30 34.17 -29.03 -6.62
C ALA A 30 34.66 -27.96 -7.62
N ILE A 31 34.02 -27.85 -8.79
CA ILE A 31 34.33 -26.78 -9.77
C ILE A 31 34.03 -25.40 -9.20
N VAL A 32 32.87 -25.23 -8.56
CA VAL A 32 32.53 -23.95 -7.92
C VAL A 32 33.51 -23.65 -6.79
N SER A 33 33.90 -24.63 -5.99
CA SER A 33 34.88 -24.45 -4.90
C SER A 33 36.26 -24.08 -5.45
N LEU A 34 36.71 -24.73 -6.52
CA LEU A 34 37.93 -24.37 -7.23
C LEU A 34 37.85 -22.95 -7.78
N GLY A 35 36.73 -22.59 -8.42
CA GLY A 35 36.48 -21.23 -8.90
C GLY A 35 36.45 -20.19 -7.78
N VAL A 36 35.91 -20.53 -6.61
CA VAL A 36 35.91 -19.67 -5.41
C VAL A 36 37.34 -19.44 -4.93
N VAL A 37 38.18 -20.49 -4.87
CA VAL A 37 39.60 -20.35 -4.50
C VAL A 37 40.37 -19.53 -5.54
N CYS A 38 40.21 -19.84 -6.83
CA CYS A 38 40.87 -19.12 -7.93
C CYS A 38 40.48 -17.64 -8.00
N THR A 39 39.25 -17.30 -7.61
CA THR A 39 38.75 -15.91 -7.62
C THR A 39 38.89 -15.20 -6.26
N GLY A 40 39.57 -15.81 -5.27
CA GLY A 40 39.73 -15.22 -3.95
C GLY A 40 38.40 -14.97 -3.21
N GLY A 41 37.34 -15.72 -3.53
CA GLY A 41 36.02 -15.56 -2.93
C GLY A 41 35.00 -14.77 -3.76
N PHE A 42 35.40 -14.08 -4.83
CA PHE A 42 34.48 -13.27 -5.64
C PHE A 42 33.34 -14.10 -6.26
N LEU A 43 33.62 -15.31 -6.74
CA LEU A 43 32.60 -16.20 -7.28
C LEU A 43 31.53 -16.57 -6.23
N LEU A 44 31.93 -16.76 -4.96
CA LEU A 44 30.99 -17.07 -3.87
C LEU A 44 30.00 -15.92 -3.66
N LEU A 45 30.49 -14.70 -3.82
CA LEU A 45 29.74 -13.48 -3.61
C LEU A 45 28.75 -13.21 -4.74
N LEU A 46 29.17 -13.44 -5.99
CA LEU A 46 28.28 -13.38 -7.15
C LEU A 46 27.15 -14.42 -7.05
N LEU A 47 27.47 -15.64 -6.61
CA LEU A 47 26.47 -16.69 -6.36
C LEU A 47 25.57 -16.37 -5.15
N TYR A 48 26.02 -15.57 -4.19
CA TYR A 48 25.16 -15.09 -3.09
C TYR A 48 24.09 -14.12 -3.60
N TRP A 49 24.44 -13.19 -4.49
CA TRP A 49 23.48 -12.25 -5.09
C TRP A 49 22.52 -12.88 -6.10
N MET A 50 22.97 -13.95 -6.78
CA MET A 50 22.21 -14.63 -7.82
C MET A 50 21.84 -16.06 -7.37
N PRO A 51 20.76 -16.25 -6.57
CA PRO A 51 20.39 -17.56 -6.02
C PRO A 51 20.05 -18.60 -7.11
N GLU A 52 19.49 -18.17 -8.25
CA GLU A 52 19.27 -19.04 -9.41
C GLU A 52 20.59 -19.60 -9.95
N TRP A 53 21.59 -18.74 -10.11
CA TRP A 53 22.90 -19.13 -10.64
C TRP A 53 23.62 -20.04 -9.66
N ARG A 54 23.50 -19.77 -8.35
CA ARG A 54 24.01 -20.64 -7.30
C ARG A 54 23.46 -22.05 -7.44
N VAL A 55 22.14 -22.21 -7.51
CA VAL A 55 21.53 -23.53 -7.62
C VAL A 55 21.88 -24.20 -8.95
N LYS A 56 21.88 -23.48 -10.07
CA LYS A 56 22.29 -24.05 -11.38
C LYS A 56 23.77 -24.45 -11.44
N ALA A 57 24.63 -23.70 -10.76
CA ALA A 57 26.07 -23.93 -10.70
C ALA A 57 26.43 -25.06 -9.74
N THR A 58 25.71 -25.26 -8.63
CA THR A 58 26.02 -26.31 -7.64
C THR A 58 25.17 -27.57 -7.76
N CYS A 59 24.00 -27.49 -8.40
CA CYS A 59 23.02 -28.57 -8.43
C CYS A 59 22.69 -29.03 -9.86
N ILE A 60 22.05 -30.19 -9.98
CA ILE A 60 21.44 -30.71 -11.20
C ILE A 60 19.93 -30.80 -10.98
N ARG A 61 19.14 -30.57 -12.03
CA ARG A 61 17.68 -30.63 -11.95
C ARG A 61 17.25 -32.07 -11.64
N ALA A 62 16.33 -32.23 -10.70
CA ALA A 62 15.84 -33.53 -10.23
C ALA A 62 14.31 -33.50 -10.17
N ALA A 63 13.69 -34.68 -10.18
CA ALA A 63 12.26 -34.80 -9.93
C ALA A 63 11.94 -34.21 -8.54
N ILE A 64 10.83 -33.47 -8.43
CA ILE A 64 10.45 -32.80 -7.17
C ILE A 64 10.29 -33.80 -6.03
N LYS A 65 9.89 -35.05 -6.36
CA LYS A 65 9.80 -36.14 -5.40
C LYS A 65 11.14 -36.32 -4.67
N ASP A 66 12.25 -36.48 -5.39
CA ASP A 66 13.56 -36.88 -4.87
C ASP A 66 14.59 -35.76 -4.85
N CYS A 67 14.13 -34.52 -4.66
CA CYS A 67 15.01 -33.37 -4.57
C CYS A 67 15.51 -33.10 -3.14
N GLU A 68 16.72 -32.59 -3.00
CA GLU A 68 17.29 -32.11 -1.74
C GLU A 68 17.07 -30.59 -1.57
N VAL A 69 16.99 -29.88 -2.69
CA VAL A 69 16.85 -28.43 -2.77
C VAL A 69 15.71 -28.10 -3.72
N VAL A 70 14.88 -27.15 -3.29
CA VAL A 70 13.77 -26.62 -4.07
C VAL A 70 14.08 -25.18 -4.44
N LEU A 71 13.88 -24.85 -5.71
CA LEU A 71 13.92 -23.50 -6.24
C LEU A 71 12.49 -23.08 -6.57
N LEU A 72 12.01 -22.02 -5.93
CA LEU A 72 10.67 -21.45 -6.10
C LEU A 72 10.79 -20.20 -6.98
N ARG A 73 9.88 -20.03 -7.92
CA ARG A 73 9.75 -18.83 -8.75
C ARG A 73 8.37 -18.22 -8.57
N THR A 74 8.30 -16.93 -8.26
CA THR A 74 7.02 -16.23 -8.24
C THR A 74 6.44 -16.12 -9.65
N THR A 75 5.11 -16.19 -9.78
CA THR A 75 4.41 -16.03 -11.06
C THR A 75 4.16 -14.56 -11.44
N ASP A 76 4.48 -13.64 -10.54
CA ASP A 76 4.37 -12.19 -10.73
C ASP A 76 5.34 -11.63 -11.79
N GLU A 77 5.15 -10.36 -12.19
CA GLU A 77 5.98 -9.69 -13.21
C GLU A 77 7.48 -9.70 -12.89
N PHE A 78 7.84 -9.82 -11.59
CA PHE A 78 9.22 -9.80 -11.11
C PHE A 78 9.94 -11.14 -11.28
N ARG A 79 9.21 -12.26 -11.30
CA ARG A 79 9.76 -13.62 -11.44
C ARG A 79 10.94 -13.87 -10.48
N MET A 80 10.78 -13.49 -9.22
CA MET A 80 11.82 -13.65 -8.20
C MET A 80 12.06 -15.11 -7.86
N TRP A 81 13.32 -15.45 -7.59
CA TRP A 81 13.76 -16.80 -7.26
C TRP A 81 14.08 -16.94 -5.77
N PHE A 82 13.52 -17.98 -5.13
CA PHE A 82 13.80 -18.34 -3.74
C PHE A 82 14.31 -19.76 -3.65
N CYS A 83 15.33 -19.99 -2.82
CA CYS A 83 15.91 -21.31 -2.59
C CYS A 83 15.53 -21.81 -1.19
N ALA A 84 14.97 -23.01 -1.12
CA ALA A 84 14.61 -23.69 0.13
C ALA A 84 15.24 -25.09 0.18
N LYS A 85 15.74 -25.48 1.35
CA LYS A 85 16.30 -26.82 1.59
C LYS A 85 15.22 -27.73 2.15
N ILE A 86 15.11 -28.95 1.61
CA ILE A 86 14.19 -29.97 2.14
C ILE A 86 14.77 -30.55 3.42
N ARG A 87 13.89 -30.72 4.41
CA ARG A 87 14.17 -31.32 5.71
C ARG A 87 13.31 -32.57 5.85
N PHE A 88 13.83 -33.52 6.63
CA PHE A 88 13.13 -34.74 6.98
C PHE A 88 12.65 -34.63 8.42
N LEU A 89 11.40 -35.01 8.65
CA LEU A 89 10.88 -35.21 9.98
C LEU A 89 10.78 -36.72 10.24
N SER A 90 11.49 -37.20 11.26
CA SER A 90 11.29 -38.56 11.79
C SER A 90 10.17 -38.49 12.82
N LEU A 91 9.08 -39.24 12.62
CA LEU A 91 8.11 -39.47 13.68
C LEU A 91 8.73 -40.49 14.66
N GLU A 92 9.48 -40.01 15.65
CA GLU A 92 9.80 -40.81 16.83
C GLU A 92 8.63 -40.75 17.81
N THR A 93 8.33 -41.90 18.39
CA THR A 93 7.23 -42.21 19.32
C THR A 93 7.14 -41.23 20.50
N HIS A 94 6.27 -40.22 20.41
CA HIS A 94 5.75 -39.52 21.59
C HIS A 94 4.50 -40.28 22.12
N PRO A 95 4.42 -40.61 23.43
CA PRO A 95 3.45 -41.57 23.97
C PRO A 95 2.02 -41.04 24.18
N PHE A 96 1.55 -40.06 23.41
CA PHE A 96 0.22 -39.47 23.59
C PHE A 96 -0.82 -39.79 22.49
N LEU A 97 -0.51 -40.68 21.56
CA LEU A 97 -1.46 -41.15 20.55
C LEU A 97 -1.64 -42.67 20.64
N SER A 98 -2.36 -43.12 21.67
CA SER A 98 -3.00 -44.43 21.65
C SER A 98 -4.52 -44.22 21.43
N PRO A 99 -5.09 -44.61 20.28
CA PRO A 99 -6.52 -44.45 19.99
C PRO A 99 -7.36 -45.63 20.49
N LYS A 100 -7.02 -46.23 21.63
CA LYS A 100 -7.70 -47.44 22.14
C LYS A 100 -8.51 -47.26 23.44
N SER A 101 -8.55 -46.07 24.04
CA SER A 101 -9.38 -45.84 25.25
C SER A 101 -10.68 -45.06 25.01
N MET A 102 -10.96 -44.61 23.78
CA MET A 102 -12.06 -43.67 23.50
C MET A 102 -13.33 -44.32 22.92
N THR A 103 -13.55 -45.62 23.12
CA THR A 103 -14.74 -46.32 22.56
C THR A 103 -15.67 -46.96 23.58
N ASN A 104 -15.43 -46.87 24.89
CA ASN A 104 -16.39 -47.39 25.87
C ASN A 104 -16.51 -46.45 27.08
N LYS A 105 -17.45 -45.50 26.99
CA LYS A 105 -18.30 -44.95 28.08
C LYS A 105 -18.78 -43.53 27.76
N VAL A 106 -19.68 -43.40 26.79
CA VAL A 106 -20.70 -42.32 26.78
C VAL A 106 -21.99 -42.94 26.29
N ALA A 107 -22.59 -43.79 27.12
CA ALA A 107 -23.99 -44.15 27.01
C ALA A 107 -24.73 -43.35 28.10
N ASN A 108 -25.25 -42.19 27.69
CA ASN A 108 -26.44 -41.49 28.18
C ASN A 108 -26.26 -39.96 28.13
N GLY A 109 -27.05 -39.31 27.26
CA GLY A 109 -27.33 -37.87 27.33
C GLY A 109 -26.82 -37.03 26.16
N HIS A 110 -27.53 -37.07 25.03
CA HIS A 110 -27.59 -36.09 23.94
C HIS A 110 -26.28 -35.50 23.39
N ALA A 111 -25.65 -36.27 22.49
CA ALA A 111 -24.54 -35.80 21.65
C ALA A 111 -25.05 -35.35 20.27
N VAL A 112 -24.55 -34.20 19.82
CA VAL A 112 -24.61 -33.75 18.41
C VAL A 112 -23.78 -34.75 17.59
N HIS A 113 -24.42 -35.44 16.65
CA HIS A 113 -23.75 -36.37 15.74
C HIS A 113 -22.82 -35.60 14.79
N PHE A 114 -21.52 -35.59 15.06
CA PHE A 114 -20.53 -35.49 13.98
C PHE A 114 -20.47 -36.85 13.30
N THR A 115 -20.88 -36.91 12.03
CA THR A 115 -21.02 -38.13 11.24
C THR A 115 -19.71 -38.95 11.20
N GLU A 116 -19.82 -40.22 11.60
CA GLU A 116 -18.79 -41.26 11.61
C GLU A 116 -18.26 -41.67 10.21
N ASN A 117 -18.71 -41.03 9.12
CA ASN A 117 -18.33 -41.43 7.76
C ASN A 117 -16.90 -41.04 7.35
N LEU A 118 -16.25 -40.13 8.07
CA LEU A 118 -14.81 -39.88 7.90
C LEU A 118 -13.95 -40.94 8.59
N ALA A 119 -14.50 -41.80 9.46
CA ALA A 119 -13.74 -42.85 10.13
C ALA A 119 -13.76 -44.19 9.35
N THR A 120 -14.78 -44.43 8.52
CA THR A 120 -14.93 -45.68 7.76
C THR A 120 -14.09 -45.71 6.48
N GLU A 121 -13.92 -44.59 5.76
CA GLU A 121 -12.91 -44.52 4.68
C GLU A 121 -11.48 -44.52 5.24
N ASN A 122 -11.28 -43.87 6.39
CA ASN A 122 -9.98 -43.87 7.07
C ASN A 122 -9.61 -45.21 7.72
N ARG A 123 -10.56 -46.14 8.00
CA ARG A 123 -10.21 -47.49 8.47
C ARG A 123 -9.57 -48.34 7.38
N HIS A 124 -9.97 -48.16 6.13
CA HIS A 124 -9.37 -48.88 5.01
C HIS A 124 -8.02 -48.30 4.57
N GLU A 125 -7.80 -46.99 4.72
CA GLU A 125 -6.47 -46.41 4.50
C GLU A 125 -5.52 -46.64 5.68
N MET A 126 -5.96 -46.45 6.93
CA MET A 126 -5.10 -46.57 8.12
C MET A 126 -4.67 -48.01 8.43
N SER A 127 -5.41 -49.03 7.97
CA SER A 127 -4.96 -50.44 8.06
C SER A 127 -3.83 -50.76 7.08
N LYS A 128 -3.73 -50.05 5.94
CA LYS A 128 -2.58 -50.15 5.02
C LYS A 128 -1.34 -49.40 5.48
N TYR A 129 -1.49 -48.39 6.35
CA TYR A 129 -0.36 -47.64 6.92
C TYR A 129 0.28 -48.28 8.16
N SER A 130 -0.31 -49.35 8.71
CA SER A 130 0.20 -50.00 9.94
C SER A 130 1.30 -51.05 9.72
N GLN A 131 1.68 -51.33 8.46
CA GLN A 131 2.73 -52.27 8.13
C GLN A 131 3.59 -51.75 6.98
N THR A 132 4.49 -50.79 7.23
CA THR A 132 5.79 -50.64 6.52
C THR A 132 6.53 -49.37 6.97
N GLN A 133 7.71 -49.56 7.60
CA GLN A 133 8.83 -48.63 7.82
C GLN A 133 8.56 -47.23 8.42
N PRO A 134 9.51 -46.65 9.18
CA PRO A 134 9.38 -45.28 9.68
C PRO A 134 9.31 -44.29 8.51
N GLN A 135 8.10 -43.80 8.18
CA GLN A 135 7.92 -42.84 7.11
C GLN A 135 8.51 -41.48 7.52
N GLN A 136 9.62 -41.10 6.89
CA GLN A 136 10.17 -39.75 6.99
C GLN A 136 9.31 -38.79 6.16
N ILE A 137 8.65 -37.84 6.81
CA ILE A 137 7.86 -36.83 6.12
C ILE A 137 8.80 -35.71 5.62
N ARG A 138 8.79 -35.46 4.31
CA ARG A 138 9.59 -34.41 3.65
C ARG A 138 8.87 -33.07 3.76
N TYR A 139 9.57 -32.03 4.21
CA TYR A 139 9.03 -30.68 4.28
C TYR A 139 10.07 -29.61 3.97
N PHE A 140 9.62 -28.44 3.52
CA PHE A 140 10.43 -27.23 3.49
C PHE A 140 9.68 -26.07 4.15
N THR A 141 10.39 -25.01 4.52
CA THR A 141 9.78 -23.82 5.12
C THR A 141 10.03 -22.62 4.21
N HIS A 142 8.97 -21.92 3.85
CA HIS A 142 9.02 -20.69 3.06
C HIS A 142 8.07 -19.65 3.68
N HIS A 143 8.56 -18.42 3.89
CA HIS A 143 7.81 -17.32 4.53
C HIS A 143 7.05 -17.75 5.82
N SER A 144 7.74 -18.50 6.69
CA SER A 144 7.21 -19.04 7.96
C SER A 144 6.08 -20.09 7.82
N VAL A 145 5.81 -20.61 6.62
CA VAL A 145 4.88 -21.71 6.37
C VAL A 145 5.64 -22.99 6.04
N LYS A 146 5.22 -24.13 6.62
CA LYS A 146 5.76 -25.46 6.29
C LYS A 146 4.93 -26.09 5.18
N TYR A 147 5.59 -26.50 4.11
CA TYR A 147 4.99 -27.25 2.99
C TYR A 147 5.46 -28.70 3.08
N PHE A 148 4.52 -29.64 3.04
CA PHE A 148 4.79 -31.07 3.17
C PHE A 148 4.56 -31.78 1.85
N TRP A 149 5.33 -32.84 1.59
CA TRP A 149 5.13 -33.65 0.40
C TRP A 149 3.79 -34.41 0.50
N ASN A 150 2.92 -34.22 -0.49
CA ASN A 150 1.66 -34.96 -0.59
C ASN A 150 1.80 -36.04 -1.67
N ASP A 151 1.74 -37.31 -1.24
CA ASP A 151 1.89 -38.47 -2.13
C ASP A 151 0.71 -38.63 -3.10
N THR A 152 -0.49 -38.12 -2.79
CA THR A 152 -1.66 -38.22 -3.68
C THR A 152 -1.64 -37.18 -4.80
N LEU A 153 -1.20 -35.95 -4.50
CA LEU A 153 -1.09 -34.85 -5.48
C LEU A 153 0.27 -34.82 -6.19
N HIS A 154 1.23 -35.67 -5.79
CA HIS A 154 2.62 -35.64 -6.24
C HIS A 154 3.23 -34.22 -6.24
N ASN A 155 2.86 -33.42 -5.24
CA ASN A 155 3.27 -32.03 -5.10
C ASN A 155 3.43 -31.67 -3.62
N PHE A 156 4.12 -30.58 -3.33
CA PHE A 156 4.15 -30.02 -1.99
C PHE A 156 2.86 -29.27 -1.71
N ASP A 157 2.19 -29.64 -0.62
CA ASP A 157 0.92 -29.06 -0.20
C ASP A 157 0.95 -28.71 1.29
N PHE A 158 0.01 -27.85 1.69
CA PHE A 158 -0.20 -27.48 3.09
C PHE A 158 -1.03 -28.56 3.80
N LEU A 159 -0.36 -29.55 4.38
CA LEU A 159 -1.01 -30.64 5.11
C LEU A 159 -1.56 -30.16 6.45
N LYS A 160 -2.88 -29.98 6.54
CA LYS A 160 -3.57 -29.54 7.76
C LYS A 160 -3.34 -30.47 8.95
N LYS A 161 -3.37 -31.80 8.81
CA LYS A 161 -3.70 -32.68 9.95
C LYS A 161 -2.58 -33.30 10.79
N LEU A 162 -1.28 -33.16 10.48
CA LEU A 162 -0.25 -33.98 11.17
C LEU A 162 0.83 -33.26 11.99
N LEU A 163 0.99 -31.93 11.93
CA LEU A 163 2.07 -31.19 12.62
C LEU A 163 1.70 -29.73 12.87
N TYR A 164 0.66 -29.48 13.66
CA TYR A 164 0.43 -28.13 14.17
C TYR A 164 1.60 -27.79 15.11
N GLY A 165 2.38 -26.78 14.73
CA GLY A 165 3.44 -26.24 15.59
C GLY A 165 2.84 -25.49 16.78
N VAL A 166 3.70 -24.92 17.60
CA VAL A 166 3.33 -24.03 18.71
C VAL A 166 2.46 -22.88 18.19
N ASN A 167 1.38 -22.55 18.91
CA ASN A 167 0.52 -21.41 18.62
C ASN A 167 1.20 -20.09 18.98
N GLU A 168 2.18 -19.68 18.18
CA GLU A 168 2.95 -18.46 18.39
C GLU A 168 3.28 -17.76 17.06
N ILE A 169 3.06 -16.44 17.00
CA ILE A 169 3.45 -15.59 15.86
C ILE A 169 4.84 -15.01 16.17
N THR A 170 5.89 -15.81 16.05
CA THR A 170 7.25 -15.33 16.37
C THR A 170 7.82 -14.49 15.23
N VAL A 171 8.01 -13.20 15.48
CA VAL A 171 8.81 -12.33 14.60
C VAL A 171 10.27 -12.42 15.03
N LYS A 172 11.08 -13.25 14.36
CA LYS A 172 12.50 -13.38 14.75
C LYS A 172 13.27 -12.11 14.42
N VAL A 173 13.62 -11.32 15.44
CA VAL A 173 14.53 -10.18 15.29
C VAL A 173 15.91 -10.73 14.90
N PRO A 174 16.42 -10.44 13.70
CA PRO A 174 17.73 -10.92 13.29
C PRO A 174 18.82 -10.33 14.21
N SER A 175 19.87 -11.12 14.47
CA SER A 175 21.01 -10.64 15.25
C SER A 175 21.69 -9.47 14.54
N VAL A 176 22.29 -8.58 15.33
CA VAL A 176 23.09 -7.45 14.80
C VAL A 176 24.13 -7.95 13.80
N PHE A 177 24.80 -9.05 14.11
CA PHE A 177 25.80 -9.66 13.24
C PHE A 177 25.23 -10.13 11.89
N LYS A 178 24.05 -10.77 11.89
CA LYS A 178 23.40 -11.21 10.66
C LYS A 178 22.95 -10.03 9.79
N LEU A 179 22.43 -8.97 10.41
CA LEU A 179 22.08 -7.73 9.71
C LEU A 179 23.32 -7.05 9.15
N LEU A 180 24.42 -7.01 9.92
CA LEU A 180 25.70 -6.44 9.49
C LEU A 180 26.25 -7.16 8.26
N ILE A 181 26.31 -8.50 8.26
CA ILE A 181 26.75 -9.27 7.09
C ILE A 181 25.88 -8.94 5.86
N LYS A 182 24.56 -8.90 6.04
CA LYS A 182 23.64 -8.59 4.94
C LYS A 182 23.89 -7.19 4.37
N GLU A 183 24.18 -6.22 5.23
CA GLU A 183 24.45 -4.84 4.84
C GLU A 183 25.82 -4.71 4.17
N VAL A 184 26.88 -5.29 4.74
CA VAL A 184 28.26 -5.23 4.20
C VAL A 184 28.36 -5.95 2.84
N LEU A 185 27.57 -7.01 2.62
CA LEU A 185 27.51 -7.72 1.33
C LEU A 185 26.73 -6.97 0.24
N ASN A 186 26.34 -5.72 0.48
CA ASN A 186 25.77 -4.86 -0.56
C ASN A 186 26.85 -4.53 -1.61
N PRO A 187 26.56 -4.63 -2.92
CA PRO A 187 27.52 -4.35 -4.00
C PRO A 187 28.31 -3.05 -3.84
N PHE A 188 27.69 -1.99 -3.32
CA PHE A 188 28.34 -0.70 -3.13
C PHE A 188 29.45 -0.74 -2.08
N TYR A 189 29.22 -1.36 -0.91
CA TYR A 189 30.24 -1.43 0.14
C TYR A 189 31.40 -2.37 -0.24
N ILE A 190 31.13 -3.39 -1.05
CA ILE A 190 32.18 -4.28 -1.58
C ILE A 190 33.03 -3.55 -2.60
N PHE A 191 32.40 -2.82 -3.52
CA PHE A 191 33.12 -1.97 -4.45
C PHE A 191 33.99 -0.95 -3.71
N GLN A 192 33.46 -0.35 -2.65
CA GLN A 192 34.21 0.59 -1.82
C GLN A 192 35.39 -0.06 -1.08
N LEU A 193 35.23 -1.29 -0.57
CA LEU A 193 36.34 -2.03 0.03
C LEU A 193 37.45 -2.30 -0.99
N PHE A 194 37.08 -2.67 -2.22
CA PHE A 194 38.01 -2.81 -3.33
C PHE A 194 38.75 -1.49 -3.62
N SER A 195 38.04 -0.36 -3.66
CA SER A 195 38.65 0.97 -3.85
C SER A 195 39.62 1.33 -2.73
N VAL A 196 39.28 1.07 -1.47
CA VAL A 196 40.14 1.34 -0.31
C VAL A 196 41.45 0.53 -0.39
N ILE A 197 41.39 -0.73 -0.81
CA ILE A 197 42.58 -1.57 -0.99
C ILE A 197 43.47 -1.00 -2.09
N LEU A 198 42.87 -0.58 -3.21
CA LEU A 198 43.59 0.01 -4.33
C LEU A 198 44.28 1.32 -3.91
N TRP A 199 43.55 2.25 -3.28
CA TRP A 199 44.10 3.52 -2.80
C TRP A 199 45.18 3.36 -1.75
N SER A 200 45.08 2.33 -0.90
CA SER A 200 46.15 2.02 0.08
C SER A 200 47.41 1.44 -0.59
N THR A 201 47.27 0.86 -1.78
CA THR A 201 48.40 0.35 -2.58
C THR A 201 49.12 1.48 -3.31
N ASP A 202 48.38 2.53 -3.69
CA ASP A 202 48.89 3.74 -4.35
C ASP A 202 49.21 4.88 -3.35
N GLU A 203 49.53 4.51 -2.10
CA GLU A 203 49.94 5.41 -1.01
C GLU A 203 48.93 6.52 -0.57
N TYR A 204 47.68 6.52 -1.05
CA TYR A 204 46.59 7.42 -0.61
C TYR A 204 45.97 7.03 0.76
N TYR A 205 46.80 6.90 1.80
CA TYR A 205 46.38 6.36 3.10
C TYR A 205 45.36 7.25 3.82
N TYR A 206 45.50 8.57 3.76
CA TYR A 206 44.62 9.49 4.50
C TYR A 206 43.21 9.51 3.92
N TYR A 207 43.12 9.56 2.59
CA TYR A 207 41.85 9.53 1.87
C TYR A 207 41.14 8.18 2.09
N ALA A 208 41.87 7.07 1.92
CA ALA A 208 41.32 5.73 2.17
C ALA A 208 40.76 5.58 3.60
N LEU A 209 41.49 6.08 4.62
CA LEU A 209 41.05 6.05 6.01
C LEU A 209 39.76 6.85 6.25
N ALA A 210 39.66 8.06 5.69
CA ALA A 210 38.48 8.92 5.83
C ALA A 210 37.21 8.24 5.27
N ILE A 211 37.34 7.60 4.11
CA ILE A 211 36.25 6.89 3.44
C ILE A 211 35.80 5.66 4.26
N VAL A 212 36.74 4.92 4.87
CA VAL A 212 36.41 3.82 5.79
C VAL A 212 35.62 4.31 6.99
N ILE A 213 36.02 5.42 7.63
CA ILE A 213 35.30 6.01 8.77
C ILE A 213 33.87 6.38 8.38
N MET A 214 33.69 7.05 7.23
CA MET A 214 32.38 7.44 6.72
C MET A 214 31.46 6.24 6.49
N SER A 215 32.00 5.14 5.94
CA SER A 215 31.22 3.93 5.72
C SER A 215 30.86 3.21 6.99
N ILE A 216 31.74 3.17 7.98
CA ILE A 216 31.42 2.61 9.30
C ILE A 216 30.25 3.38 9.93
N VAL A 217 30.29 4.72 9.92
CA VAL A 217 29.20 5.55 10.44
C VAL A 217 27.88 5.30 9.69
N SER A 218 27.93 5.22 8.36
CA SER A 218 26.77 4.91 7.51
C SER A 218 26.16 3.54 7.84
N ILE A 219 27.00 2.49 7.90
CA ILE A 219 26.57 1.12 8.21
C ILE A 219 25.97 1.03 9.60
N VAL A 220 26.59 1.64 10.62
CA VAL A 220 26.07 1.65 12.00
C VAL A 220 24.71 2.36 12.09
N SER A 221 24.56 3.50 11.41
CA SER A 221 23.30 4.25 11.37
C SER A 221 22.18 3.49 10.66
N SER A 222 22.48 2.87 9.51
CA SER A 222 21.57 2.01 8.74
C SER A 222 21.13 0.81 9.58
N LEU A 223 22.09 0.11 10.19
CA LEU A 223 21.87 -1.05 11.06
C LEU A 223 20.99 -0.70 12.27
N TYR A 224 21.25 0.43 12.94
CA TYR A 224 20.43 0.90 14.06
C TYR A 224 18.99 1.15 13.62
N SER A 225 18.80 1.81 12.47
CA SER A 225 17.48 2.12 11.92
C SER A 225 16.70 0.85 11.55
N ILE A 226 17.35 -0.11 10.87
CA ILE A 226 16.75 -1.40 10.48
C ILE A 226 16.39 -2.21 11.74
N ARG A 227 17.30 -2.31 12.72
CA ARG A 227 17.03 -3.05 13.96
C ARG A 227 15.87 -2.43 14.73
N LYS A 228 15.81 -1.10 14.84
CA LYS A 228 14.73 -0.40 15.52
C LYS A 228 13.36 -0.71 14.89
N GLN A 229 13.29 -0.80 13.55
CA GLN A 229 12.08 -1.21 12.84
C GLN A 229 11.67 -2.66 13.17
N TYR A 230 12.62 -3.61 13.17
CA TYR A 230 12.32 -5.01 13.53
C TYR A 230 11.89 -5.17 14.99
N VAL A 231 12.48 -4.41 15.92
CA VAL A 231 12.10 -4.43 17.34
C VAL A 231 10.70 -3.86 17.52
N MET A 232 10.39 -2.71 16.92
CA MET A 232 9.05 -2.12 16.97
C MET A 232 7.98 -3.09 16.45
N LEU A 233 8.26 -3.80 15.33
CA LEU A 233 7.34 -4.80 14.78
C LEU A 233 7.22 -6.04 15.69
N HIS A 234 8.32 -6.48 16.29
CA HIS A 234 8.31 -7.60 17.23
C HIS A 234 7.48 -7.28 18.48
N ASP A 235 7.71 -6.13 19.10
CA ASP A 235 7.03 -5.72 20.33
C ASP A 235 5.52 -5.57 20.11
N MET A 236 5.14 -5.07 18.93
CA MET A 236 3.74 -4.98 18.52
C MET A 236 3.05 -6.36 18.45
N VAL A 237 3.75 -7.39 17.94
CA VAL A 237 3.21 -8.75 17.80
C VAL A 237 3.29 -9.52 19.12
N ALA A 238 4.36 -9.34 19.90
CA ALA A 238 4.62 -10.07 21.15
C ALA A 238 3.69 -9.66 22.30
N ALA A 239 3.20 -8.41 22.32
CA ALA A 239 2.25 -7.95 23.34
C ALA A 239 0.94 -8.76 23.42
N HIS A 240 0.65 -9.61 22.41
CA HIS A 240 -0.59 -10.37 22.29
C HIS A 240 -0.39 -11.90 22.19
N SER A 241 0.82 -12.44 22.40
CA SER A 241 1.14 -13.84 22.05
C SER A 241 1.14 -14.84 23.22
N THR A 242 1.18 -14.40 24.48
CA THR A 242 1.27 -15.29 25.65
C THR A 242 0.19 -14.99 26.69
N VAL A 243 -0.85 -15.82 26.70
CA VAL A 243 -2.00 -15.72 27.62
C VAL A 243 -2.27 -17.11 28.21
N ARG A 244 -2.71 -17.19 29.47
CA ARG A 244 -3.17 -18.46 30.05
C ARG A 244 -4.60 -18.72 29.62
N VAL A 245 -4.89 -19.95 29.20
CA VAL A 245 -6.19 -20.34 28.67
C VAL A 245 -6.66 -21.60 29.38
N SER A 246 -7.90 -21.58 29.83
CA SER A 246 -8.56 -22.75 30.40
C SER A 246 -9.06 -23.67 29.28
N VAL A 247 -8.61 -24.92 29.24
CA VAL A 247 -8.98 -25.93 28.24
C VAL A 247 -9.71 -27.09 28.91
N CYS A 248 -10.83 -27.50 28.31
CA CYS A 248 -11.62 -28.64 28.75
C CYS A 248 -11.07 -29.91 28.10
N ARG A 249 -10.54 -30.83 28.91
CA ARG A 249 -10.09 -32.15 28.44
C ARG A 249 -11.29 -33.07 28.19
N ALA A 250 -11.06 -34.18 27.48
CA ALA A 250 -12.10 -35.19 27.17
C ALA A 250 -12.79 -35.77 28.43
N ASN A 251 -12.13 -35.69 29.59
CA ASN A 251 -12.63 -36.17 30.88
C ASN A 251 -13.59 -35.16 31.57
N GLY A 252 -13.79 -33.97 30.98
CA GLY A 252 -14.60 -32.89 31.56
C GLY A 252 -13.85 -31.99 32.56
N GLU A 253 -12.60 -32.31 32.87
CA GLU A 253 -11.73 -31.48 33.73
C GLU A 253 -11.21 -30.24 32.98
N ILE A 254 -11.17 -29.11 33.70
CA ILE A 254 -10.65 -27.84 33.18
C ILE A 254 -9.20 -27.69 33.64
N GLU A 255 -8.29 -27.59 32.69
CA GLU A 255 -6.86 -27.39 32.92
C GLU A 255 -6.45 -26.01 32.39
N GLU A 256 -5.66 -25.25 33.15
CA GLU A 256 -5.03 -24.03 32.62
C GLU A 256 -3.73 -24.38 31.90
N ILE A 257 -3.69 -24.12 30.60
CA ILE A 257 -2.49 -24.28 29.77
C ILE A 257 -2.05 -22.92 29.21
N PHE A 258 -0.83 -22.86 28.68
CA PHE A 258 -0.37 -21.67 27.96
C PHE A 258 -0.99 -21.62 26.55
N SER A 259 -1.27 -20.41 26.06
CA SER A 259 -1.79 -20.19 24.71
C SER A 259 -0.92 -20.78 23.61
N THR A 260 0.38 -20.94 23.86
CA THR A 260 1.37 -21.55 22.97
C THR A 260 1.10 -23.02 22.68
N ASP A 261 0.50 -23.73 23.64
CA ASP A 261 0.30 -25.18 23.57
C ASP A 261 -1.05 -25.55 22.95
N LEU A 262 -1.87 -24.55 22.60
CA LEU A 262 -3.15 -24.75 21.94
C LEU A 262 -2.98 -25.35 20.54
N VAL A 263 -3.75 -26.39 20.26
CA VAL A 263 -3.82 -26.99 18.93
C VAL A 263 -5.26 -26.97 18.39
N PRO A 264 -5.44 -26.94 17.05
CA PRO A 264 -6.76 -27.10 16.46
C PRO A 264 -7.47 -28.36 16.94
N GLY A 265 -8.71 -28.21 17.40
CA GLY A 265 -9.51 -29.26 18.03
C GLY A 265 -9.66 -29.14 19.54
N ASP A 266 -8.78 -28.39 20.22
CA ASP A 266 -8.91 -28.14 21.67
C ASP A 266 -10.18 -27.33 21.98
N VAL A 267 -10.82 -27.63 23.10
CA VAL A 267 -12.02 -26.93 23.59
C VAL A 267 -11.60 -25.96 24.69
N MET A 268 -11.58 -24.66 24.41
CA MET A 268 -11.29 -23.62 25.39
C MET A 268 -12.55 -23.11 26.09
N VAL A 269 -12.41 -22.78 27.38
CA VAL A 269 -13.44 -22.11 28.19
C VAL A 269 -13.14 -20.61 28.20
N ILE A 270 -14.12 -19.79 27.83
CA ILE A 270 -13.98 -18.34 27.79
C ILE A 270 -14.37 -17.76 29.17
N PRO A 271 -13.49 -17.00 29.84
CA PRO A 271 -13.77 -16.45 31.15
C PRO A 271 -14.85 -15.35 31.13
N LEU A 272 -15.45 -15.12 32.29
CA LEU A 272 -16.51 -14.13 32.51
C LEU A 272 -16.03 -12.69 32.31
N ASN A 273 -14.87 -12.37 32.89
CA ASN A 273 -14.26 -11.03 32.91
C ASN A 273 -13.56 -10.66 31.59
N GLY A 274 -13.90 -11.35 30.50
CA GLY A 274 -13.28 -11.15 29.20
C GLY A 274 -11.87 -11.74 29.06
N THR A 275 -11.44 -11.94 27.82
CA THR A 275 -10.07 -12.38 27.48
C THR A 275 -9.70 -11.91 26.08
N VAL A 276 -8.42 -11.67 25.84
CA VAL A 276 -7.90 -11.56 24.48
C VAL A 276 -7.85 -12.95 23.87
N MET A 277 -8.37 -13.12 22.67
CA MET A 277 -8.39 -14.39 21.97
C MET A 277 -6.99 -14.72 21.40
N PRO A 278 -6.36 -15.84 21.78
CA PRO A 278 -5.03 -16.19 21.30
C PRO A 278 -5.02 -16.94 19.96
N CYS A 279 -6.16 -17.43 19.50
CA CYS A 279 -6.31 -18.23 18.28
C CYS A 279 -7.67 -17.97 17.64
N ASP A 280 -7.88 -18.46 16.41
CA ASP A 280 -9.22 -18.46 15.81
C ASP A 280 -9.98 -19.68 16.36
N ALA A 281 -11.07 -19.43 17.07
CA ALA A 281 -11.88 -20.45 17.73
C ALA A 281 -13.38 -20.27 17.43
N VAL A 282 -14.14 -21.35 17.47
CA VAL A 282 -15.55 -21.39 17.09
C VAL A 282 -16.42 -21.68 18.31
N LEU A 283 -17.43 -20.86 18.53
CA LEU A 283 -18.29 -20.91 19.70
C LEU A 283 -19.30 -22.07 19.59
N ILE A 284 -19.26 -23.00 20.55
CA ILE A 284 -20.21 -24.13 20.63
C ILE A 284 -21.32 -23.85 21.63
N ASN A 285 -20.98 -23.18 22.74
CA ASN A 285 -21.94 -22.86 23.79
C ASN A 285 -21.75 -21.44 24.33
N GLY A 286 -22.86 -20.79 24.69
CA GLY A 286 -22.92 -19.41 25.16
C GLY A 286 -22.92 -18.37 24.05
N THR A 287 -22.96 -17.10 24.44
CA THR A 287 -22.76 -15.94 23.56
C THR A 287 -21.64 -15.06 24.11
N CYS A 288 -20.88 -14.44 23.22
CA CYS A 288 -19.76 -13.56 23.59
C CYS A 288 -19.96 -12.18 22.95
N ILE A 289 -19.73 -11.12 23.71
CA ILE A 289 -19.58 -9.76 23.18
C ILE A 289 -18.10 -9.52 22.97
N VAL A 290 -17.72 -9.23 21.73
CA VAL A 290 -16.31 -9.19 21.31
C VAL A 290 -16.02 -7.86 20.65
N ASN A 291 -14.91 -7.24 21.03
CA ASN A 291 -14.33 -6.14 20.28
C ASN A 291 -13.42 -6.70 19.18
N GLU A 292 -13.86 -6.57 17.94
CA GLU A 292 -13.11 -7.00 16.76
C GLU A 292 -12.26 -5.89 16.14
N SER A 293 -12.12 -4.72 16.79
CA SER A 293 -11.43 -3.54 16.23
C SER A 293 -10.01 -3.82 15.75
N MET A 294 -9.31 -4.78 16.35
CA MET A 294 -8.00 -5.24 15.90
C MET A 294 -8.03 -5.80 14.46
N LEU A 295 -9.04 -6.59 14.11
CA LEU A 295 -9.12 -7.23 12.80
C LEU A 295 -9.99 -6.47 11.80
N THR A 296 -11.08 -5.87 12.27
CA THR A 296 -12.06 -5.17 11.44
C THR A 296 -11.87 -3.66 11.42
N GLY A 297 -11.06 -3.10 12.32
CA GLY A 297 -10.87 -1.64 12.45
C GLY A 297 -12.11 -0.92 12.96
N GLU A 298 -13.24 -1.61 13.11
CA GLU A 298 -14.49 -1.09 13.61
C GLU A 298 -14.47 -1.14 15.14
N SER A 299 -14.70 -0.01 15.79
CA SER A 299 -14.69 0.12 17.26
C SER A 299 -15.95 -0.42 17.94
N VAL A 300 -16.94 -0.85 17.15
CA VAL A 300 -18.25 -1.30 17.64
C VAL A 300 -18.16 -2.75 18.11
N PRO A 301 -18.58 -3.07 19.35
CA PRO A 301 -18.62 -4.44 19.84
C PRO A 301 -19.61 -5.29 19.04
N VAL A 302 -19.22 -6.54 18.75
CA VAL A 302 -20.03 -7.49 18.00
C VAL A 302 -20.42 -8.66 18.89
N THR A 303 -21.71 -9.01 18.89
CA THR A 303 -22.22 -10.20 19.58
C THR A 303 -22.05 -11.44 18.72
N LYS A 304 -21.34 -12.44 19.25
CA LYS A 304 -21.10 -13.76 18.65
C LYS A 304 -22.00 -14.79 19.32
N THR A 305 -22.67 -15.59 18.50
CA THR A 305 -23.58 -16.65 18.97
C THR A 305 -22.95 -18.01 18.72
N ASN A 306 -23.37 -19.02 19.48
CA ASN A 306 -22.95 -20.39 19.22
C ASN A 306 -23.46 -20.90 17.87
N LEU A 307 -22.79 -21.92 17.33
CA LEU A 307 -23.25 -22.64 16.15
C LEU A 307 -24.65 -23.22 16.41
N PRO A 308 -25.64 -22.99 15.52
CA PRO A 308 -26.93 -23.63 15.64
C PRO A 308 -26.75 -25.15 15.55
N ASN A 309 -27.37 -25.89 16.48
CA ASN A 309 -27.39 -27.35 16.38
C ASN A 309 -28.04 -27.73 15.03
N PRO A 310 -27.41 -28.61 14.23
CA PRO A 310 -28.07 -29.15 13.05
C PRO A 310 -29.35 -29.81 13.55
N SER A 311 -30.49 -29.23 13.17
CA SER A 311 -31.79 -29.69 13.63
C SER A 311 -31.94 -31.16 13.27
N VAL A 312 -32.17 -31.97 14.30
CA VAL A 312 -32.77 -33.29 14.19
C VAL A 312 -34.01 -33.17 13.27
N ASP A 313 -34.01 -33.94 12.18
CA ASP A 313 -35.15 -34.22 11.28
C ASP A 313 -35.69 -33.10 10.37
N ILE A 314 -34.85 -32.56 9.47
CA ILE A 314 -35.34 -32.08 8.16
C ILE A 314 -34.70 -32.91 7.06
N LYS A 315 -35.42 -33.94 6.60
CA LYS A 315 -35.05 -34.76 5.44
C LYS A 315 -34.81 -33.85 4.22
N GLY A 316 -33.55 -33.63 3.84
CA GLY A 316 -33.19 -33.07 2.53
C GLY A 316 -32.02 -32.08 2.47
N MET A 317 -31.55 -31.53 3.60
CA MET A 317 -30.37 -30.65 3.61
C MET A 317 -29.14 -31.46 4.02
N GLY A 318 -28.12 -31.53 3.16
CA GLY A 318 -26.86 -32.22 3.50
C GLY A 318 -26.13 -31.56 4.68
N ASP A 319 -25.28 -32.31 5.37
CA ASP A 319 -24.41 -31.81 6.45
C ASP A 319 -23.62 -30.58 5.95
N GLU A 320 -23.96 -29.37 6.42
CA GLU A 320 -23.20 -28.15 6.09
C GLU A 320 -21.84 -28.18 6.80
N PHE A 321 -20.76 -28.26 6.01
CA PHE A 321 -19.40 -28.21 6.54
C PHE A 321 -19.06 -26.82 7.09
N TYR A 322 -18.35 -26.77 8.21
CA TYR A 322 -17.86 -25.51 8.76
C TYR A 322 -16.88 -24.82 7.79
N SER A 323 -17.30 -23.66 7.26
CA SER A 323 -16.42 -22.73 6.55
C SER A 323 -16.17 -21.48 7.41
N PRO A 324 -14.90 -21.07 7.62
CA PRO A 324 -14.55 -19.84 8.34
C PRO A 324 -15.16 -18.57 7.74
N GLU A 325 -15.42 -18.56 6.44
CA GLU A 325 -15.99 -17.40 5.75
C GLU A 325 -17.51 -17.31 5.94
N ILE A 326 -18.21 -18.45 5.87
CA ILE A 326 -19.67 -18.52 6.02
C ILE A 326 -20.06 -18.35 7.51
N HIS A 327 -19.29 -18.96 8.42
CA HIS A 327 -19.58 -19.00 9.85
C HIS A 327 -18.82 -17.95 10.68
N LYS A 328 -18.47 -16.81 10.08
CA LYS A 328 -17.78 -15.69 10.75
C LYS A 328 -18.48 -15.21 12.03
N ARG A 329 -19.81 -15.34 12.12
CA ARG A 329 -20.63 -14.97 13.29
C ARG A 329 -20.46 -15.88 14.51
N HIS A 330 -20.02 -17.11 14.27
CA HIS A 330 -19.79 -18.11 15.31
C HIS A 330 -18.29 -18.23 15.64
N THR A 331 -17.45 -17.43 14.98
CA THR A 331 -15.99 -17.49 15.12
C THR A 331 -15.48 -16.29 15.91
N LEU A 332 -14.71 -16.59 16.94
CA LEU A 332 -13.85 -15.69 17.71
C LEU A 332 -12.47 -15.70 17.08
N PHE A 333 -11.92 -14.53 16.74
CA PHE A 333 -10.67 -14.45 16.01
C PHE A 333 -9.47 -14.07 16.88
N CYS A 334 -8.28 -14.54 16.51
CA CYS A 334 -7.03 -14.21 17.18
C CYS A 334 -6.79 -12.69 17.24
N GLY A 335 -6.50 -12.17 18.43
CA GLY A 335 -6.30 -10.74 18.71
C GLY A 335 -7.57 -9.98 19.11
N THR A 336 -8.77 -10.53 18.87
CA THR A 336 -10.01 -9.87 19.33
C THR A 336 -10.15 -9.97 20.84
N THR A 337 -10.74 -8.95 21.47
CA THR A 337 -10.95 -8.96 22.92
C THR A 337 -12.40 -9.31 23.23
N VAL A 338 -12.61 -10.43 23.93
CA VAL A 338 -13.92 -10.75 24.49
C VAL A 338 -14.12 -9.80 25.67
N ILE A 339 -15.16 -8.98 25.62
CA ILE A 339 -15.51 -8.02 26.67
C ILE A 339 -16.32 -8.74 27.76
N GLN A 340 -17.38 -9.44 27.34
CA GLN A 340 -18.34 -10.08 28.24
C GLN A 340 -18.84 -11.39 27.63
N THR A 341 -19.10 -12.39 28.48
CA THR A 341 -19.77 -13.63 28.08
C THR A 341 -21.16 -13.70 28.71
N ARG A 342 -22.13 -14.29 28.00
CA ARG A 342 -23.49 -14.55 28.50
C ARG A 342 -23.81 -16.05 28.34
N PHE A 343 -24.41 -16.66 29.36
CA PHE A 343 -24.69 -18.10 29.40
C PHE A 343 -25.95 -18.43 30.22
N TYR A 344 -26.50 -19.63 30.01
CA TYR A 344 -27.64 -20.15 30.77
C TYR A 344 -27.15 -20.71 32.12
N THR A 345 -27.96 -20.56 33.17
CA THR A 345 -27.65 -20.98 34.55
C THR A 345 -26.88 -22.30 34.64
N GLY A 346 -25.60 -22.22 35.06
CA GLY A 346 -24.74 -23.38 35.35
C GLY A 346 -23.82 -23.88 34.21
N GLU A 347 -23.91 -23.35 32.98
CA GLU A 347 -23.08 -23.81 31.85
C GLU A 347 -21.98 -22.82 31.45
N LEU A 348 -20.74 -23.31 31.32
CA LEU A 348 -19.61 -22.49 30.87
C LEU A 348 -19.64 -22.24 29.36
N VAL A 349 -19.19 -21.05 28.95
CA VAL A 349 -19.02 -20.68 27.53
C VAL A 349 -17.81 -21.43 26.95
N LYS A 350 -18.04 -22.21 25.88
CA LYS A 350 -17.04 -23.10 25.28
C LYS A 350 -16.83 -22.82 23.79
N ALA A 351 -15.58 -22.80 23.36
CA ALA A 351 -15.18 -22.62 21.96
C ALA A 351 -14.13 -23.65 21.52
N VAL A 352 -14.18 -24.12 20.26
CA VAL A 352 -13.19 -25.05 19.67
C VAL A 352 -12.18 -24.30 18.83
N VAL A 353 -10.90 -24.56 19.05
CA VAL A 353 -9.80 -23.98 18.26
C VAL A 353 -9.82 -24.51 16.83
N VAL A 354 -9.74 -23.62 15.83
CA VAL A 354 -9.72 -23.96 14.40
C VAL A 354 -8.38 -23.64 13.76
N ARG A 355 -7.80 -22.46 14.03
CA ARG A 355 -6.52 -22.02 13.45
C ARG A 355 -5.60 -21.45 14.52
N THR A 356 -4.31 -21.72 14.40
CA THR A 356 -3.26 -21.28 15.34
C THR A 356 -2.08 -20.64 14.59
N GLY A 357 -1.30 -19.80 15.29
CA GLY A 357 -0.08 -19.15 14.78
C GLY A 357 -0.28 -18.32 13.51
N PHE A 358 0.66 -18.44 12.55
CA PHE A 358 0.62 -17.74 11.26
C PHE A 358 -0.56 -18.12 10.35
N SER A 359 -1.31 -19.17 10.68
CA SER A 359 -2.50 -19.58 9.93
C SER A 359 -3.77 -18.83 10.33
N THR A 360 -3.78 -18.19 11.51
CA THR A 360 -4.90 -17.32 11.97
C THR A 360 -5.06 -16.10 11.07
N SER A 361 -6.23 -15.45 11.12
CA SER A 361 -6.45 -14.18 10.41
C SER A 361 -5.41 -13.11 10.76
N LYS A 362 -5.09 -12.92 12.05
CA LYS A 362 -4.02 -12.01 12.51
C LYS A 362 -2.64 -12.43 12.01
N GLY A 363 -2.33 -13.74 12.08
CA GLY A 363 -1.05 -14.30 11.63
C GLY A 363 -0.80 -14.11 10.14
N GLN A 364 -1.83 -14.24 9.31
CA GLN A 364 -1.74 -13.97 7.87
C GLN A 364 -1.44 -12.50 7.59
N LEU A 365 -2.09 -11.57 8.30
CA LEU A 365 -1.78 -10.13 8.20
C LEU A 365 -0.31 -9.85 8.54
N VAL A 366 0.18 -10.33 9.68
CA VAL A 366 1.58 -10.15 10.12
C VAL A 366 2.58 -10.77 9.13
N ARG A 367 2.31 -11.98 8.62
CA ARG A 367 3.14 -12.64 7.60
C ARG A 367 3.31 -11.74 6.37
N SER A 368 2.22 -11.12 5.97
CA SER A 368 2.15 -10.32 4.76
C SER A 368 2.83 -8.95 4.90
N ILE A 369 3.09 -8.49 6.13
CA ILE A 369 3.90 -7.30 6.47
C ILE A 369 5.39 -7.66 6.51
N LEU A 370 5.74 -8.85 7.03
CA LEU A 370 7.12 -9.33 7.09
C LEU A 370 7.70 -9.65 5.71
N TYR A 371 6.85 -10.11 4.78
CA TYR A 371 7.22 -10.52 3.43
C TYR A 371 6.36 -9.76 2.41
N PRO A 372 6.56 -8.44 2.24
CA PRO A 372 5.79 -7.65 1.29
C PRO A 372 6.13 -8.06 -0.15
N LYS A 373 5.14 -8.01 -1.05
CA LYS A 373 5.38 -8.14 -2.50
C LYS A 373 6.28 -6.99 -2.98
N PRO A 374 7.29 -7.26 -3.81
CA PRO A 374 8.15 -6.20 -4.37
C PRO A 374 7.31 -5.22 -5.21
N THR A 375 7.61 -3.93 -5.13
CA THR A 375 6.99 -2.88 -5.96
C THR A 375 8.02 -2.38 -6.98
N ASP A 376 7.69 -2.38 -8.29
CA ASP A 376 8.63 -2.04 -9.39
C ASP A 376 8.86 -0.54 -9.46
N PHE A 377 9.69 -0.01 -8.56
CA PHE A 377 10.06 1.39 -8.66
C PHE A 377 11.24 1.57 -9.61
N LYS A 378 10.93 2.09 -10.81
CA LYS A 378 11.86 2.34 -11.92
C LYS A 378 13.14 3.08 -11.53
N LEU A 379 13.09 3.94 -10.50
CA LEU A 379 14.23 4.73 -10.02
C LEU A 379 15.47 3.86 -9.70
N TYR A 380 15.32 2.79 -8.92
CA TYR A 380 16.48 2.00 -8.49
C TYR A 380 17.05 1.17 -9.64
N ARG A 381 16.19 0.60 -10.48
CA ARG A 381 16.60 -0.11 -11.69
C ARG A 381 17.33 0.81 -12.66
N ASP A 382 16.80 2.01 -12.88
CA ASP A 382 17.44 3.02 -13.72
C ASP A 382 18.77 3.51 -13.12
N ALA A 383 18.90 3.57 -11.79
CA ALA A 383 20.15 3.93 -11.11
C ALA A 383 21.25 2.88 -11.38
N TYR A 384 20.93 1.58 -11.32
CA TYR A 384 21.87 0.53 -11.71
C TYR A 384 22.23 0.57 -13.21
N LEU A 385 21.27 0.84 -14.09
CA LEU A 385 21.53 0.99 -15.52
C LEU A 385 22.42 2.20 -15.82
N PHE A 386 22.23 3.30 -15.09
CA PHE A 386 23.09 4.46 -15.18
C PHE A 386 24.50 4.20 -14.64
N LEU A 387 24.62 3.48 -13.52
CA LEU A 387 25.91 3.04 -13.00
C LEU A 387 26.67 2.21 -14.03
N LEU A 388 25.98 1.31 -14.75
CA LEU A 388 26.58 0.57 -15.87
C LEU A 388 27.09 1.49 -16.98
N CYS A 389 26.37 2.58 -17.28
CA CYS A 389 26.81 3.58 -18.24
C CYS A 389 28.07 4.33 -17.76
N LEU A 390 28.16 4.67 -16.48
CA LEU A 390 29.36 5.27 -15.90
C LEU A 390 30.56 4.33 -15.99
N VAL A 391 30.37 3.04 -15.70
CA VAL A 391 31.43 2.02 -15.87
C VAL A 391 31.89 1.93 -17.33
N ALA A 392 30.98 2.06 -18.30
CA ALA A 392 31.37 2.10 -19.72
C ALA A 392 32.23 3.34 -20.06
N VAL A 393 31.91 4.52 -19.49
CA VAL A 393 32.74 5.72 -19.63
C VAL A 393 34.10 5.54 -18.97
N ALA A 394 34.14 4.95 -17.76
CA ALA A 394 35.39 4.61 -17.07
C ALA A 394 36.27 3.68 -17.92
N GLY A 395 35.67 2.73 -18.65
CA GLY A 395 36.39 1.84 -19.57
C GLY A 395 37.11 2.59 -20.71
N ILE A 396 36.58 3.73 -21.17
CA ILE A 396 37.26 4.56 -22.16
C ILE A 396 38.50 5.22 -21.55
N GLY A 397 38.37 5.76 -20.33
CA GLY A 397 39.49 6.33 -19.57
C GLY A 397 40.57 5.30 -19.26
N PHE A 398 40.16 4.10 -18.84
CA PHE A 398 41.04 2.96 -18.59
C PHE A 398 41.91 2.60 -19.81
N ILE A 399 41.32 2.56 -21.01
CA ILE A 399 42.07 2.31 -22.25
C ILE A 399 43.00 3.48 -22.56
N TYR A 400 42.52 4.72 -22.39
CA TYR A 400 43.33 5.92 -22.62
C TYR A 400 44.56 5.97 -21.72
N THR A 401 44.43 5.69 -20.41
CA THR A 401 45.57 5.66 -19.49
C THR A 401 46.56 4.58 -19.83
N ILE A 402 46.09 3.36 -20.17
CA ILE A 402 47.00 2.29 -20.60
C ILE A 402 47.82 2.73 -21.81
N ILE A 403 47.18 3.32 -22.83
CA ILE A 403 47.89 3.80 -24.02
C ILE A 403 48.89 4.90 -23.64
N ASN A 404 48.47 5.88 -22.84
CA ASN A 404 49.32 7.00 -22.44
C ASN A 404 50.52 6.55 -21.61
N SER A 405 50.31 5.68 -20.61
CA SER A 405 51.39 5.20 -19.74
C SER A 405 52.35 4.25 -20.49
N ILE A 406 51.90 3.51 -21.50
CA ILE A 406 52.79 2.75 -22.41
C ILE A 406 53.63 3.70 -23.28
N LEU A 407 53.03 4.77 -23.84
CA LEU A 407 53.76 5.75 -24.64
C LEU A 407 54.84 6.47 -23.81
N ASN A 408 54.56 6.72 -22.54
CA ASN A 408 55.48 7.35 -21.60
C ASN A 408 56.46 6.38 -20.92
N LYS A 409 56.44 5.08 -21.27
CA LYS A 409 57.33 4.02 -20.76
C LYS A 409 57.33 3.86 -19.23
N VAL A 410 56.14 3.93 -18.62
CA VAL A 410 55.92 3.74 -17.18
C VAL A 410 55.99 2.24 -16.80
N GLU A 411 56.33 1.93 -15.55
CA GLU A 411 56.43 0.55 -15.04
C GLU A 411 55.05 -0.15 -15.00
N ILE A 412 55.01 -1.45 -15.29
CA ILE A 412 53.77 -2.25 -15.42
C ILE A 412 52.91 -2.21 -14.15
N GLY A 413 53.52 -2.23 -12.96
CA GLY A 413 52.80 -2.16 -11.69
C GLY A 413 52.00 -0.87 -11.54
N VAL A 414 52.62 0.26 -11.87
CA VAL A 414 52.00 1.60 -11.83
C VAL A 414 50.90 1.72 -12.88
N ILE A 415 51.10 1.19 -14.09
CA ILE A 415 50.06 1.15 -15.15
C ILE A 415 48.78 0.44 -14.67
N ILE A 416 48.93 -0.69 -13.97
CA ILE A 416 47.78 -1.46 -13.46
C ILE A 416 47.04 -0.67 -12.37
N ILE A 417 47.77 -0.03 -11.46
CA ILE A 417 47.19 0.74 -10.36
C ILE A 417 46.47 1.99 -10.90
N GLU A 418 47.15 2.82 -11.70
CA GLU A 418 46.60 4.07 -12.28
C GLU A 418 45.35 3.80 -13.14
N SER A 419 45.38 2.73 -13.94
CA SER A 419 44.24 2.37 -14.80
C SER A 419 43.05 1.91 -13.98
N LEU A 420 43.24 1.06 -12.95
CA LEU A 420 42.16 0.62 -12.07
C LEU A 420 41.63 1.76 -11.18
N ASP A 421 42.47 2.72 -10.78
CA ASP A 421 42.07 3.87 -9.97
C ASP A 421 41.00 4.73 -10.68
N ILE A 422 41.14 4.96 -11.98
CA ILE A 422 40.13 5.65 -12.80
C ILE A 422 38.73 5.04 -12.65
N ILE A 423 38.65 3.71 -12.59
CA ILE A 423 37.38 3.00 -12.45
C ILE A 423 36.76 3.32 -11.08
N THR A 424 37.58 3.42 -10.04
CA THR A 424 37.12 3.72 -8.67
C THR A 424 36.66 5.16 -8.52
N ILE A 425 37.34 6.13 -9.13
CA ILE A 425 36.98 7.56 -9.09
C ILE A 425 35.64 7.83 -9.79
N THR A 426 35.33 7.05 -10.84
CA THR A 426 34.10 7.24 -11.62
C THR A 426 32.83 6.85 -10.85
N VAL A 427 32.93 6.02 -9.81
CA VAL A 427 31.78 5.54 -9.04
C VAL A 427 31.75 6.20 -7.65
N PRO A 428 30.77 7.10 -7.38
CA PRO A 428 30.62 7.73 -6.09
C PRO A 428 30.46 6.74 -4.92
N PRO A 429 31.30 6.78 -3.88
CA PRO A 429 31.09 5.94 -2.69
C PRO A 429 29.83 6.37 -1.91
N ALA A 430 29.48 7.66 -1.95
CA ALA A 430 28.37 8.21 -1.18
C ALA A 430 26.99 8.10 -1.88
N LEU A 431 26.89 7.55 -3.11
CA LEU A 431 25.65 7.55 -3.89
C LEU A 431 24.45 6.89 -3.17
N PRO A 432 24.56 5.71 -2.53
CA PRO A 432 23.43 5.10 -1.83
C PRO A 432 22.98 5.91 -0.61
N ALA A 433 23.93 6.46 0.15
CA ALA A 433 23.64 7.29 1.33
C ALA A 433 22.96 8.61 0.92
N ALA A 434 23.43 9.24 -0.17
CA ALA A 434 22.88 10.46 -0.72
C ALA A 434 21.42 10.28 -1.18
N MET A 435 21.11 9.19 -1.89
CA MET A 435 19.74 8.89 -2.35
C MET A 435 18.76 8.63 -1.20
N THR A 436 19.23 8.05 -0.09
CA THR A 436 18.38 7.76 1.08
C THR A 436 18.16 8.99 1.96
N ALA A 437 19.11 9.93 2.01
CA ALA A 437 19.01 11.15 2.82
C ALA A 437 17.74 11.97 2.52
N GLY A 438 17.42 12.20 1.23
CA GLY A 438 16.22 12.93 0.82
C GLY A 438 14.91 12.28 1.31
N ILE A 439 14.85 10.95 1.31
CA ILE A 439 13.68 10.17 1.78
C ILE A 439 13.54 10.28 3.29
N VAL A 440 14.64 10.13 4.04
CA VAL A 440 14.64 10.23 5.51
C VAL A 440 14.22 11.63 5.97
N TYR A 441 14.69 12.68 5.29
CA TYR A 441 14.25 14.05 5.61
C TYR A 441 12.77 14.29 5.30
N ALA A 442 12.26 13.76 4.18
CA ALA A 442 10.83 13.80 3.88
C ALA A 442 9.99 13.04 4.93
N GLN A 443 10.44 11.86 5.37
CA GLN A 443 9.79 11.09 6.43
C GLN A 443 9.73 11.89 7.75
N ARG A 444 10.81 12.58 8.12
CA ARG A 444 10.83 13.46 9.32
C ARG A 444 9.84 14.62 9.19
N ARG A 445 9.69 15.22 8.01
CA ARG A 445 8.72 16.30 7.78
C ARG A 445 7.27 15.78 7.83
N LEU A 446 6.98 14.65 7.21
CA LEU A 446 5.67 13.99 7.29
C LEU A 446 5.29 13.67 8.74
N LYS A 447 6.25 13.15 9.52
CA LYS A 447 6.03 12.86 10.94
C LYS A 447 5.66 14.11 11.75
N LYS A 448 6.23 15.28 11.43
CA LYS A 448 5.87 16.56 12.07
C LYS A 448 4.44 17.01 11.76
N ILE A 449 3.91 16.64 10.59
CA ILE A 449 2.53 16.94 10.16
C ILE A 449 1.54 15.91 10.74
N GLY A 450 2.03 14.86 11.42
CA GLY A 450 1.18 13.79 11.97
C GLY A 450 0.95 12.63 11.01
N ILE A 451 1.73 12.51 9.93
CA ILE A 451 1.69 11.37 9.00
C ILE A 451 2.88 10.47 9.30
N PHE A 452 2.61 9.29 9.84
CA PHE A 452 3.60 8.25 10.11
C PHE A 452 3.79 7.37 8.88
N CYS A 453 5.03 6.98 8.63
CA CYS A 453 5.40 6.14 7.48
C CYS A 453 6.22 4.95 7.96
N ILE A 454 5.75 3.75 7.64
CA ILE A 454 6.40 2.48 7.97
C ILE A 454 7.44 2.12 6.90
N SER A 455 7.13 2.39 5.63
CA SER A 455 7.99 2.07 4.47
C SER A 455 8.45 3.35 3.74
N PRO A 456 9.65 3.90 4.07
CA PRO A 456 10.10 5.19 3.54
C PRO A 456 10.22 5.22 2.01
N GLN A 457 10.55 4.10 1.37
CA GLN A 457 10.68 4.02 -0.09
C GLN A 457 9.39 4.37 -0.83
N ARG A 458 8.21 4.11 -0.22
CA ARG A 458 6.91 4.43 -0.82
C ARG A 458 6.65 5.94 -0.89
N ILE A 459 7.37 6.77 -0.13
CA ILE A 459 7.25 8.25 -0.20
C ILE A 459 7.56 8.76 -1.61
N ASN A 460 8.59 8.23 -2.26
CA ASN A 460 8.94 8.62 -3.63
C ASN A 460 7.89 8.15 -4.65
N ILE A 461 7.25 7.01 -4.41
CA ILE A 461 6.17 6.48 -5.25
C ILE A 461 4.92 7.38 -5.15
N CYS A 462 4.63 7.91 -3.96
CA CYS A 462 3.54 8.87 -3.75
C CYS A 462 3.66 10.14 -4.62
N GLY A 463 4.88 10.49 -5.06
CA GLY A 463 5.09 11.59 -6.01
C GLY A 463 4.54 11.35 -7.41
N GLN A 464 4.31 10.09 -7.80
CA GLN A 464 3.80 9.70 -9.12
C GLN A 464 2.29 9.43 -9.16
N LEU A 465 1.61 9.48 -8.01
CA LEU A 465 0.18 9.20 -7.92
C LEU A 465 -0.62 10.08 -8.90
N ASN A 466 -1.50 9.42 -9.64
CA ASN A 466 -2.42 10.06 -10.58
C ASN A 466 -3.88 9.65 -10.38
N LEU A 467 -4.13 8.67 -9.50
CA LEU A 467 -5.45 8.26 -9.10
C LEU A 467 -5.46 7.98 -7.60
N VAL A 468 -6.46 8.50 -6.89
CA VAL A 468 -6.69 8.20 -5.47
C VAL A 468 -8.11 7.65 -5.30
N CYS A 469 -8.20 6.46 -4.72
CA CYS A 469 -9.43 5.85 -4.27
C CYS A 469 -9.73 6.30 -2.83
N PHE A 470 -10.99 6.65 -2.56
CA PHE A 470 -11.48 7.05 -1.24
C PHE A 470 -12.61 6.12 -0.81
N ASP A 471 -12.54 5.63 0.44
CA ASP A 471 -13.75 5.13 1.09
C ASP A 471 -14.70 6.30 1.41
N LYS A 472 -15.99 6.01 1.57
CA LYS A 472 -17.02 7.03 1.79
C LYS A 472 -17.29 7.25 3.28
N THR A 473 -17.57 6.19 4.03
CA THR A 473 -18.02 6.29 5.44
C THR A 473 -16.80 6.46 6.32
N GLY A 474 -16.79 7.44 7.22
CA GLY A 474 -15.65 7.74 8.10
C GLY A 474 -14.39 8.28 7.42
N THR A 475 -14.28 8.17 6.09
CA THR A 475 -13.25 8.84 5.29
C THR A 475 -13.73 10.19 4.72
N LEU A 476 -14.70 10.21 3.80
CA LEU A 476 -15.24 11.44 3.18
C LEU A 476 -16.34 12.09 4.03
N THR A 477 -17.13 11.26 4.70
CA THR A 477 -18.21 11.63 5.63
C THR A 477 -17.74 11.48 7.07
N GLU A 478 -18.42 12.16 8.00
CA GLU A 478 -18.21 12.01 9.44
C GLU A 478 -18.51 10.56 9.90
N ASP A 479 -17.97 10.18 11.06
CA ASP A 479 -18.25 8.88 11.66
C ASP A 479 -19.64 8.88 12.28
N GLY A 480 -20.56 8.09 11.73
CA GLY A 480 -21.92 7.92 12.24
C GLY A 480 -23.02 8.34 11.27
N LEU A 481 -24.27 8.22 11.74
CA LEU A 481 -25.48 8.53 11.00
C LEU A 481 -26.34 9.45 11.87
N ASP A 482 -26.76 10.59 11.36
CA ASP A 482 -27.70 11.46 12.07
C ASP A 482 -29.13 11.16 11.63
N LEU A 483 -30.06 11.13 12.57
CA LEU A 483 -31.49 11.02 12.26
C LEU A 483 -31.94 12.37 11.68
N TRP A 484 -32.37 12.37 10.42
CA TRP A 484 -32.94 13.54 9.78
C TRP A 484 -34.44 13.66 10.08
N GLY A 485 -35.16 12.54 10.07
CA GLY A 485 -36.57 12.50 10.43
C GLY A 485 -37.22 11.14 10.23
N ILE A 486 -38.49 11.04 10.60
CA ILE A 486 -39.33 9.85 10.39
C ILE A 486 -40.50 10.17 9.47
N GLN A 487 -40.93 9.20 8.67
CA GLN A 487 -42.11 9.34 7.82
C GLN A 487 -43.02 8.13 7.96
N ARG A 488 -44.09 8.33 8.73
CA ARG A 488 -45.05 7.28 9.12
C ARG A 488 -46.13 7.11 8.04
N VAL A 489 -46.75 5.94 8.02
CA VAL A 489 -47.88 5.61 7.13
C VAL A 489 -49.15 5.46 7.96
N GLU A 490 -50.20 6.20 7.58
CA GLU A 490 -51.56 6.05 8.10
C GLU A 490 -52.53 6.01 6.92
N ASN A 491 -53.52 5.10 6.92
CA ASN A 491 -54.49 4.94 5.85
C ASN A 491 -53.87 4.89 4.43
N THR A 492 -52.81 4.08 4.28
CA THR A 492 -52.08 3.84 3.01
C THR A 492 -51.45 5.07 2.34
N ARG A 493 -51.23 6.15 3.10
CA ARG A 493 -50.50 7.35 2.64
C ARG A 493 -49.38 7.72 3.60
N PHE A 494 -48.30 8.28 3.07
CA PHE A 494 -47.26 8.87 3.90
C PHE A 494 -47.74 10.17 4.55
N LEU A 495 -47.47 10.30 5.84
CA LEU A 495 -47.61 11.55 6.57
C LEU A 495 -46.47 12.52 6.21
N LEU A 496 -46.58 13.77 6.65
CA LEU A 496 -45.48 14.73 6.53
C LEU A 496 -44.26 14.24 7.32
N PRO A 497 -43.03 14.55 6.89
CA PRO A 497 -41.83 14.21 7.64
C PRO A 497 -41.84 14.88 9.01
N GLU A 498 -41.58 14.10 10.07
CA GLU A 498 -41.51 14.58 11.45
C GLU A 498 -40.05 14.52 11.93
N GLU A 499 -39.46 15.66 12.28
CA GLU A 499 -38.08 15.74 12.82
C GLU A 499 -38.02 15.38 14.32
N ASN A 500 -39.08 15.71 15.09
CA ASN A 500 -39.14 15.47 16.54
C ASN A 500 -39.91 14.17 16.86
N VAL A 501 -39.18 13.11 17.19
CA VAL A 501 -39.76 11.79 17.53
C VAL A 501 -40.33 11.74 18.97
N CYS A 502 -39.90 12.65 19.85
CA CYS A 502 -40.25 12.68 21.28
C CYS A 502 -41.58 13.42 21.62
N ASN A 503 -42.65 13.23 20.84
CA ASN A 503 -43.98 13.76 21.21
C ASN A 503 -44.76 12.76 22.08
N GLU A 504 -45.53 13.23 23.08
CA GLU A 504 -46.31 12.38 24.01
C GLU A 504 -47.24 11.36 23.30
N VAL A 505 -47.80 11.73 22.15
CA VAL A 505 -48.67 10.86 21.33
C VAL A 505 -47.86 9.76 20.61
N LEU A 506 -46.62 10.06 20.20
CA LEU A 506 -45.76 9.15 19.45
C LEU A 506 -45.07 8.12 20.33
N VAL A 507 -44.81 8.43 21.61
CA VAL A 507 -44.11 7.53 22.54
C VAL A 507 -44.84 6.19 22.70
N LYS A 508 -46.18 6.17 22.66
CA LYS A 508 -46.97 4.91 22.72
C LYS A 508 -47.28 4.28 21.35
N SER A 509 -46.76 4.86 20.27
CA SER A 509 -47.00 4.34 18.92
C SER A 509 -46.24 3.04 18.70
N GLN A 510 -46.82 2.16 17.88
CA GLN A 510 -46.15 0.92 17.44
C GLN A 510 -44.84 1.24 16.67
N PHE A 511 -44.73 2.42 16.05
CA PHE A 511 -43.55 2.83 15.28
C PHE A 511 -42.35 3.08 16.20
N VAL A 512 -42.56 3.85 17.27
CA VAL A 512 -41.54 4.10 18.30
C VAL A 512 -41.22 2.82 19.06
N ALA A 513 -42.21 1.98 19.35
CA ALA A 513 -41.97 0.65 19.94
C ALA A 513 -41.07 -0.24 19.05
N CYS A 514 -41.23 -0.17 17.72
CA CYS A 514 -40.35 -0.85 16.78
C CYS A 514 -38.92 -0.30 16.83
N MET A 515 -38.74 1.02 16.82
CA MET A 515 -37.43 1.67 16.98
C MET A 515 -36.76 1.30 18.31
N ALA A 516 -37.53 1.23 19.38
CA ALA A 516 -37.05 0.92 20.73
C ALA A 516 -36.69 -0.55 20.92
N THR A 517 -37.31 -1.49 20.21
CA THR A 517 -37.10 -2.94 20.44
C THR A 517 -36.24 -3.60 19.37
N CYS A 518 -36.30 -3.11 18.13
CA CYS A 518 -35.62 -3.71 17.00
C CYS A 518 -34.18 -3.18 16.92
N HIS A 519 -33.33 -3.55 17.88
CA HIS A 519 -31.92 -3.15 17.93
C HIS A 519 -31.01 -4.25 18.46
N SER A 520 -29.71 -4.13 18.19
CA SER A 520 -28.67 -5.03 18.75
C SER A 520 -27.88 -4.38 19.90
N LEU A 521 -28.38 -3.26 20.44
CA LEU A 521 -27.73 -2.52 21.53
C LEU A 521 -27.65 -3.35 22.82
N THR A 522 -26.55 -3.15 23.55
CA THR A 522 -26.26 -3.74 24.86
C THR A 522 -25.63 -2.69 25.77
N LYS A 523 -25.62 -2.93 27.09
CA LYS A 523 -25.03 -2.01 28.06
C LYS A 523 -23.69 -2.56 28.53
N ILE A 524 -22.60 -1.88 28.23
CA ILE A 524 -21.24 -2.25 28.64
C ILE A 524 -20.77 -1.21 29.66
N GLU A 525 -20.44 -1.65 30.88
CA GLU A 525 -20.02 -0.77 31.99
C GLU A 525 -21.00 0.39 32.27
N GLY A 526 -22.29 0.18 32.01
CA GLY A 526 -23.33 1.20 32.19
C GLY A 526 -23.56 2.11 30.98
N VAL A 527 -22.72 2.03 29.94
CA VAL A 527 -22.84 2.82 28.70
C VAL A 527 -23.50 1.98 27.59
N LEU A 528 -24.41 2.60 26.85
CA LEU A 528 -25.05 1.99 25.69
C LEU A 528 -24.04 1.80 24.55
N SER A 529 -23.93 0.57 24.03
CA SER A 529 -23.00 0.20 22.98
C SER A 529 -23.64 -0.74 21.96
N GLY A 530 -23.31 -0.54 20.68
CA GLY A 530 -23.77 -1.35 19.56
C GLY A 530 -23.68 -0.58 18.25
N ASP A 531 -24.43 -1.01 17.23
CA ASP A 531 -24.40 -0.40 15.90
C ASP A 531 -24.73 1.12 15.99
N PRO A 532 -23.92 2.02 15.38
CA PRO A 532 -24.14 3.46 15.45
C PRO A 532 -25.53 3.90 14.97
N LEU A 533 -26.09 3.17 14.00
CA LEU A 533 -27.44 3.38 13.49
C LEU A 533 -28.48 3.11 14.56
N ASP A 534 -28.33 1.97 15.25
CA ASP A 534 -29.22 1.57 16.33
C ASP A 534 -29.10 2.53 17.51
N LEU A 535 -27.87 2.95 17.82
CA LEU A 535 -27.56 3.87 18.90
C LEU A 535 -28.20 5.23 18.64
N LYS A 536 -28.07 5.79 17.44
CA LYS A 536 -28.69 7.06 17.06
C LYS A 536 -30.21 6.98 17.01
N MET A 537 -30.75 5.86 16.54
CA MET A 537 -32.19 5.59 16.59
C MET A 537 -32.72 5.57 18.03
N PHE A 538 -31.99 4.94 18.96
CA PHE A 538 -32.37 4.79 20.36
C PHE A 538 -32.15 6.10 21.15
N GLU A 539 -31.08 6.84 20.88
CA GLU A 539 -30.84 8.19 21.41
C GLU A 539 -31.95 9.16 21.01
N ALA A 540 -32.40 9.12 19.74
CA ALA A 540 -33.42 10.02 19.22
C ALA A 540 -34.80 9.84 19.86
N ILE A 541 -35.13 8.63 20.34
CA ILE A 541 -36.40 8.37 21.04
C ILE A 541 -36.30 8.64 22.55
N GLY A 542 -35.09 8.71 23.12
CA GLY A 542 -34.88 8.96 24.56
C GLY A 542 -35.34 7.82 25.49
N TRP A 543 -35.50 6.60 24.98
CA TRP A 543 -35.89 5.43 25.78
C TRP A 543 -34.70 4.92 26.61
N ILE A 544 -35.01 4.12 27.64
CA ILE A 544 -34.03 3.55 28.56
C ILE A 544 -33.99 2.03 28.35
N LEU A 545 -32.80 1.50 28.12
CA LEU A 545 -32.52 0.07 28.01
C LEU A 545 -32.11 -0.49 29.38
N GLU A 546 -32.87 -1.47 29.88
CA GLU A 546 -32.60 -2.18 31.12
C GLU A 546 -32.28 -3.65 30.80
N GLU A 547 -31.03 -4.03 31.04
CA GLU A 547 -30.56 -5.41 30.96
C GLU A 547 -30.46 -5.96 32.39
N ALA A 548 -30.82 -7.23 32.57
CA ALA A 548 -30.75 -7.90 33.87
C ALA A 548 -29.30 -7.93 34.38
N THR A 549 -29.11 -7.58 35.65
CA THR A 549 -27.78 -7.65 36.28
C THR A 549 -27.38 -9.10 36.62
N GLU A 550 -26.09 -9.32 36.82
CA GLU A 550 -25.50 -10.65 37.09
C GLU A 550 -26.14 -11.34 38.31
N GLU A 551 -26.49 -10.57 39.34
CA GLU A 551 -27.14 -11.05 40.57
C GLU A 551 -28.61 -11.46 40.33
N GLU A 552 -29.34 -10.72 39.50
CA GLU A 552 -30.75 -10.97 39.17
C GLU A 552 -30.94 -12.19 38.26
N THR A 553 -29.97 -12.41 37.37
CA THR A 553 -29.92 -13.55 36.45
C THR A 553 -29.57 -14.85 37.18
N ALA A 554 -28.81 -14.77 38.28
CA ALA A 554 -28.48 -15.93 39.13
C ALA A 554 -29.66 -16.39 40.01
N LEU A 555 -30.58 -15.48 40.35
CA LEU A 555 -31.76 -15.76 41.20
C LEU A 555 -32.94 -16.42 40.45
N HIS A 556 -32.99 -16.29 39.12
CA HIS A 556 -34.11 -16.80 38.31
C HIS A 556 -33.63 -17.84 37.29
N ASN A 557 -34.26 -19.03 37.28
CA ASN A 557 -34.04 -20.11 36.29
C ASN A 557 -34.38 -19.72 34.84
N ARG A 558 -34.75 -18.45 34.56
CA ARG A 558 -35.09 -17.93 33.25
C ARG A 558 -34.37 -16.59 33.09
N ILE A 559 -33.63 -16.43 31.98
CA ILE A 559 -33.05 -15.15 31.57
C ILE A 559 -34.17 -14.11 31.60
N MET A 560 -34.01 -13.06 32.43
CA MET A 560 -34.90 -11.90 32.34
C MET A 560 -34.68 -11.27 30.97
N PRO A 561 -35.74 -11.14 30.15
CA PRO A 561 -35.62 -10.52 28.83
C PRO A 561 -35.18 -9.08 29.00
N THR A 562 -34.35 -8.58 28.08
CA THR A 562 -34.02 -7.16 28.01
C THR A 562 -35.29 -6.34 27.91
N VAL A 563 -35.47 -5.37 28.81
CA VAL A 563 -36.66 -4.52 28.88
C VAL A 563 -36.31 -3.12 28.41
N VAL A 564 -37.16 -2.54 27.58
CA VAL A 564 -37.07 -1.13 27.17
C VAL A 564 -38.23 -0.33 27.76
N ARG A 565 -37.92 0.86 28.27
CA ARG A 565 -38.84 1.74 29.00
C ARG A 565 -38.83 3.16 28.44
N PRO A 566 -39.97 3.85 28.34
CA PRO A 566 -40.02 5.25 27.94
C PRO A 566 -39.42 6.17 29.02
N PRO A 567 -38.98 7.40 28.67
CA PRO A 567 -38.42 8.35 29.62
C PRO A 567 -39.44 8.81 30.67
N LYS A 568 -39.02 8.85 31.94
CA LYS A 568 -39.86 9.13 33.12
C LYS A 568 -40.55 10.52 33.12
N GLN A 569 -40.06 11.48 32.33
CA GLN A 569 -40.53 12.88 32.33
C GLN A 569 -41.77 13.14 31.45
N LEU A 570 -42.20 12.17 30.62
CA LEU A 570 -43.31 12.35 29.64
C LEU A 570 -44.55 11.50 29.97
N LEU A 571 -44.66 10.99 31.20
CA LEU A 571 -45.84 10.26 31.69
C LEU A 571 -46.63 11.18 32.64
N PRO A 572 -47.95 11.34 32.49
CA PRO A 572 -48.73 12.24 33.33
C PRO A 572 -48.67 11.81 34.80
N GLU A 573 -48.32 12.74 35.69
CA GLU A 573 -48.49 12.58 37.14
C GLU A 573 -49.99 12.46 37.46
N SER A 574 -50.39 11.38 38.11
CA SER A 574 -51.78 11.20 38.55
C SER A 574 -52.12 12.18 39.66
N THR A 575 -53.13 13.02 39.43
CA THR A 575 -53.75 13.89 40.44
C THR A 575 -54.39 13.02 41.52
N HIS A 576 -53.89 13.13 42.75
CA HIS A 576 -54.52 12.50 43.92
C HIS A 576 -55.89 13.14 44.18
N ALA A 577 -56.97 12.39 43.96
CA ALA A 577 -58.28 12.67 44.54
C ALA A 577 -58.69 11.47 45.39
N GLY A 578 -58.86 11.70 46.69
CA GLY A 578 -59.19 10.67 47.66
C GLY A 578 -60.59 10.10 47.48
N ASN A 579 -60.70 8.79 47.66
CA ASN A 579 -61.58 8.21 48.67
C ASN A 579 -61.22 6.74 48.91
N GLN A 580 -61.30 6.35 50.18
CA GLN A 580 -60.97 5.04 50.71
C GLN A 580 -62.05 4.03 50.31
N GLU A 581 -61.65 2.89 49.73
CA GLU A 581 -62.10 1.55 50.09
C GLU A 581 -61.23 0.49 49.38
N MET A 582 -60.95 -0.61 50.09
CA MET A 582 -59.99 -1.65 49.71
C MET A 582 -60.46 -2.45 48.49
N GLU A 583 -59.81 -2.23 47.33
CA GLU A 583 -59.65 -3.25 46.30
C GLU A 583 -58.19 -3.30 45.82
N LEU A 584 -57.76 -4.52 45.48
CA LEU A 584 -56.42 -4.93 45.07
C LEU A 584 -55.84 -3.96 44.00
N PHE A 585 -54.85 -3.15 44.39
CA PHE A 585 -54.21 -2.16 43.51
C PHE A 585 -53.51 -2.82 42.30
N GLU A 586 -54.17 -2.83 41.15
CA GLU A 586 -53.48 -2.80 39.85
C GLU A 586 -52.79 -1.43 39.72
N LEU A 587 -51.47 -1.40 39.91
CA LEU A 587 -50.65 -0.25 39.54
C LEU A 587 -50.91 0.11 38.06
N PRO A 588 -51.08 1.39 37.70
CA PRO A 588 -51.21 1.76 36.29
C PRO A 588 -49.94 1.32 35.57
N ALA A 589 -50.09 0.36 34.66
CA ALA A 589 -48.99 -0.33 34.02
C ALA A 589 -48.04 0.68 33.36
N ILE A 590 -46.83 0.78 33.91
CA ILE A 590 -45.71 1.43 33.24
C ILE A 590 -45.59 0.73 31.87
N TYR A 591 -45.59 1.51 30.79
CA TYR A 591 -45.54 0.96 29.43
C TYR A 591 -44.13 0.42 29.18
N GLU A 592 -43.93 -0.88 29.41
CA GLU A 592 -42.63 -1.53 29.32
C GLU A 592 -42.70 -2.68 28.32
N ILE A 593 -41.65 -2.82 27.49
CA ILE A 593 -41.61 -3.83 26.44
C ILE A 593 -40.43 -4.76 26.68
N GLY A 594 -40.71 -6.05 26.85
CA GLY A 594 -39.70 -7.10 26.97
C GLY A 594 -39.35 -7.70 25.60
N ILE A 595 -38.06 -7.76 25.28
CA ILE A 595 -37.55 -8.40 24.07
C ILE A 595 -37.46 -9.91 24.29
N VAL A 596 -38.24 -10.69 23.53
CA VAL A 596 -38.35 -12.15 23.69
C VAL A 596 -37.31 -12.90 22.88
N ARG A 597 -37.16 -12.52 21.60
CA ARG A 597 -36.20 -13.15 20.68
C ARG A 597 -35.78 -12.15 19.61
N GLN A 598 -34.48 -12.11 19.33
CA GLN A 598 -33.93 -11.27 18.28
C GLN A 598 -33.39 -12.14 17.13
N PHE A 599 -33.73 -11.77 15.90
CA PHE A 599 -33.09 -12.24 14.69
C PHE A 599 -32.16 -11.14 14.21
N PRO A 600 -30.84 -11.27 14.44
CA PRO A 600 -29.89 -10.20 14.16
C PRO A 600 -29.90 -9.83 12.67
N PHE A 601 -29.50 -8.59 12.40
CA PHE A 601 -29.34 -8.11 11.03
C PHE A 601 -28.44 -9.08 10.25
N SER A 602 -28.83 -9.44 9.03
CA SER A 602 -28.00 -10.25 8.12
C SER A 602 -27.74 -9.46 6.85
N SER A 603 -26.48 -9.27 6.46
CA SER A 603 -26.13 -8.52 5.24
C SER A 603 -26.62 -9.20 3.96
N ALA A 604 -26.74 -10.52 3.96
CA ALA A 604 -27.30 -11.29 2.84
C ALA A 604 -28.83 -11.08 2.71
N LEU A 605 -29.54 -11.00 3.84
CA LEU A 605 -31.01 -10.81 3.88
C LEU A 605 -31.43 -9.33 3.97
N GLN A 606 -30.50 -8.44 4.30
CA GLN A 606 -30.65 -6.99 4.44
C GLN A 606 -31.74 -6.53 5.43
N ARG A 607 -32.01 -7.33 6.46
CA ARG A 607 -33.06 -7.05 7.46
C ARG A 607 -32.77 -7.66 8.84
N MET A 608 -33.43 -7.12 9.86
CA MET A 608 -33.46 -7.55 11.26
C MET A 608 -34.92 -7.68 11.71
N SER A 609 -35.21 -8.64 12.59
CA SER A 609 -36.53 -8.78 13.19
C SER A 609 -36.43 -9.13 14.67
N VAL A 610 -37.40 -8.69 15.46
CA VAL A 610 -37.47 -8.92 16.90
C VAL A 610 -38.89 -9.30 17.27
N VAL A 611 -39.02 -10.31 18.12
CA VAL A 611 -40.28 -10.64 18.79
C VAL A 611 -40.25 -10.02 20.17
N ALA A 612 -41.24 -9.18 20.45
CA ALA A 612 -41.35 -8.42 21.68
C ALA A 612 -42.73 -8.62 22.32
N ARG A 613 -42.82 -8.33 23.62
CA ARG A 613 -44.05 -8.45 24.38
C ARG A 613 -44.17 -7.29 25.35
N VAL A 614 -45.28 -6.56 25.29
CA VAL A 614 -45.61 -5.55 26.30
C VAL A 614 -45.89 -6.26 27.63
N LEU A 615 -45.27 -5.81 28.70
CA LEU A 615 -45.45 -6.36 30.05
C LEU A 615 -46.92 -6.20 30.48
N GLY A 616 -47.57 -7.30 30.83
CA GLY A 616 -49.00 -7.36 31.15
C GLY A 616 -49.90 -7.84 30.00
N ASP A 617 -49.48 -7.74 28.74
CA ASP A 617 -50.28 -8.24 27.60
C ASP A 617 -50.06 -9.76 27.39
N LYS A 618 -51.08 -10.48 26.94
CA LYS A 618 -51.00 -11.91 26.56
C LYS A 618 -50.48 -12.11 25.13
N LYS A 619 -50.55 -11.08 24.28
CA LYS A 619 -50.11 -11.15 22.87
C LYS A 619 -48.64 -10.74 22.71
N MET A 620 -48.00 -11.25 21.66
CA MET A 620 -46.64 -10.86 21.26
C MET A 620 -46.68 -10.13 19.92
N ASP A 621 -45.79 -9.18 19.75
CA ASP A 621 -45.62 -8.41 18.53
C ASP A 621 -44.29 -8.80 17.86
N ALA A 622 -44.32 -8.92 16.53
CA ALA A 622 -43.12 -9.04 15.71
C ALA A 622 -42.84 -7.68 15.07
N TYR A 623 -41.64 -7.16 15.28
CA TYR A 623 -41.12 -5.94 14.69
C TYR A 623 -40.01 -6.27 13.71
N MET A 624 -39.90 -5.48 12.64
CA MET A 624 -38.89 -5.68 11.61
C MET A 624 -38.38 -4.33 11.12
N LYS A 625 -37.06 -4.28 10.86
CA LYS A 625 -36.41 -3.15 10.19
C LYS A 625 -35.42 -3.63 9.12
N GLY A 626 -35.25 -2.88 8.05
CA GLY A 626 -34.30 -3.23 7.01
C GLY A 626 -34.37 -2.37 5.75
N ALA A 627 -33.78 -2.88 4.67
CA ALA A 627 -33.81 -2.23 3.36
C ALA A 627 -35.26 -2.06 2.89
N PRO A 628 -35.69 -0.85 2.47
CA PRO A 628 -37.09 -0.55 2.14
C PRO A 628 -37.72 -1.52 1.14
N GLU A 629 -37.00 -1.84 0.05
CA GLU A 629 -37.44 -2.78 -0.99
C GLU A 629 -37.72 -4.18 -0.44
N ILE A 630 -36.85 -4.68 0.45
CA ILE A 630 -36.97 -6.00 1.05
C ILE A 630 -38.12 -6.02 2.05
N ILE A 631 -38.24 -5.00 2.90
CA ILE A 631 -39.34 -4.92 3.87
C ILE A 631 -40.69 -4.82 3.16
N ALA A 632 -40.79 -3.97 2.13
CA ALA A 632 -42.00 -3.85 1.31
C ALA A 632 -42.40 -5.19 0.68
N SER A 633 -41.44 -5.98 0.19
CA SER A 633 -41.70 -7.32 -0.40
C SER A 633 -42.25 -8.35 0.59
N LEU A 634 -42.04 -8.15 1.90
CA LEU A 634 -42.51 -9.03 2.97
C LEU A 634 -43.79 -8.52 3.65
N CYS A 635 -44.20 -7.29 3.32
CA CYS A 635 -45.40 -6.67 3.83
C CYS A 635 -46.63 -7.04 2.99
N LYS A 636 -47.83 -6.91 3.58
CA LYS A 636 -49.08 -7.02 2.84
C LYS A 636 -49.17 -5.89 1.81
N PRO A 637 -49.47 -6.17 0.53
CA PRO A 637 -49.53 -5.15 -0.52
C PRO A 637 -50.50 -4.00 -0.19
N GLU A 638 -51.57 -4.30 0.54
CA GLU A 638 -52.60 -3.35 0.97
C GLU A 638 -52.08 -2.29 1.96
N THR A 639 -50.97 -2.56 2.66
CA THR A 639 -50.39 -1.66 3.67
C THR A 639 -49.30 -0.75 3.10
N VAL A 640 -48.76 -1.08 1.93
CA VAL A 640 -47.69 -0.32 1.28
C VAL A 640 -48.31 0.84 0.50
N PRO A 641 -47.90 2.10 0.74
CA PRO A 641 -48.40 3.25 -0.01
C PRO A 641 -48.12 3.14 -1.52
N THR A 642 -49.03 3.64 -2.34
CA THR A 642 -48.88 3.58 -3.81
C THR A 642 -47.76 4.48 -4.34
N ASP A 643 -47.35 5.49 -3.57
CA ASP A 643 -46.25 6.42 -3.85
C ASP A 643 -44.90 5.98 -3.23
N PHE A 644 -44.83 4.78 -2.64
CA PHE A 644 -43.63 4.23 -1.98
C PHE A 644 -42.36 4.33 -2.83
N GLU A 645 -42.38 3.84 -4.07
CA GLU A 645 -41.20 3.84 -4.94
C GLU A 645 -40.70 5.25 -5.22
N LYS A 646 -41.63 6.19 -5.46
CA LYS A 646 -41.30 7.59 -5.76
C LYS A 646 -40.70 8.28 -4.55
N VAL A 647 -41.30 8.14 -3.36
CA VAL A 647 -40.80 8.75 -2.12
C VAL A 647 -39.43 8.19 -1.75
N LEU A 648 -39.24 6.87 -1.88
CA LEU A 648 -37.95 6.23 -1.68
C LEU A 648 -36.89 6.76 -2.65
N GLU A 649 -37.25 6.88 -3.93
CA GLU A 649 -36.36 7.43 -4.97
C GLU A 649 -35.97 8.88 -4.67
N ASP A 650 -36.92 9.72 -4.24
CA ASP A 650 -36.68 11.13 -3.92
C ASP A 650 -35.69 11.30 -2.74
N TYR A 651 -35.83 10.53 -1.66
CA TYR A 651 -34.88 10.58 -0.55
C TYR A 651 -33.51 9.99 -0.90
N THR A 652 -33.49 8.89 -1.66
CA THR A 652 -32.21 8.26 -2.05
C THR A 652 -31.44 9.10 -3.06
N LYS A 653 -32.13 9.85 -3.95
CA LYS A 653 -31.54 10.86 -4.84
C LYS A 653 -30.94 12.04 -4.08
N GLN A 654 -31.53 12.41 -2.95
CA GLN A 654 -31.01 13.44 -2.04
C GLN A 654 -29.86 12.94 -1.14
N GLY A 655 -29.45 11.68 -1.27
CA GLY A 655 -28.32 11.13 -0.51
C GLY A 655 -28.66 10.65 0.89
N PHE A 656 -29.94 10.59 1.25
CA PHE A 656 -30.36 10.04 2.53
C PHE A 656 -30.28 8.52 2.55
N ARG A 657 -29.94 7.97 3.72
CA ARG A 657 -30.05 6.55 4.03
C ARG A 657 -31.44 6.29 4.60
N VAL A 658 -32.24 5.53 3.86
CA VAL A 658 -33.62 5.22 4.22
C VAL A 658 -33.74 3.79 4.75
N ILE A 659 -34.47 3.62 5.85
CA ILE A 659 -34.79 2.32 6.45
C ILE A 659 -36.30 2.19 6.59
N ALA A 660 -36.85 1.04 6.23
CA ALA A 660 -38.27 0.78 6.45
C ALA A 660 -38.50 -0.03 7.73
N LEU A 661 -39.66 0.22 8.36
CA LEU A 661 -40.18 -0.52 9.50
C LEU A 661 -41.47 -1.25 9.13
N ALA A 662 -41.65 -2.44 9.71
CA ALA A 662 -42.87 -3.21 9.60
C ALA A 662 -43.21 -3.87 10.95
N HIS A 663 -44.50 -4.10 11.21
CA HIS A 663 -44.96 -4.80 12.41
C HIS A 663 -46.01 -5.87 12.08
N ARG A 664 -46.14 -6.87 12.95
CA ARG A 664 -47.22 -7.86 12.89
C ARG A 664 -47.58 -8.37 14.27
N LYS A 665 -48.88 -8.39 14.58
CA LYS A 665 -49.41 -9.04 15.78
C LYS A 665 -49.40 -10.56 15.62
N LEU A 666 -48.73 -11.28 16.51
CA LEU A 666 -48.67 -12.74 16.50
C LEU A 666 -49.90 -13.37 17.19
N GLU A 667 -50.20 -14.62 16.84
CA GLU A 667 -51.34 -15.35 17.40
C GLU A 667 -51.20 -15.56 18.92
N SER A 668 -52.31 -15.46 19.66
CA SER A 668 -52.35 -15.58 21.12
C SER A 668 -52.00 -16.96 21.68
N LYS A 669 -51.81 -17.98 20.83
CA LYS A 669 -51.46 -19.35 21.21
C LYS A 669 -49.95 -19.63 21.22
N LEU A 670 -49.10 -18.67 20.83
CA LEU A 670 -47.64 -18.85 20.87
C LEU A 670 -47.09 -18.72 22.31
N THR A 671 -46.55 -19.81 22.83
CA THR A 671 -45.79 -19.82 24.09
C THR A 671 -44.33 -19.41 23.86
N TRP A 672 -43.67 -18.90 24.92
CA TRP A 672 -42.26 -18.47 24.88
C TRP A 672 -41.31 -19.54 24.31
N HIS A 673 -41.45 -20.80 24.74
CA HIS A 673 -40.64 -21.92 24.24
C HIS A 673 -40.83 -22.19 22.75
N LYS A 674 -42.06 -22.01 22.24
CA LYS A 674 -42.35 -22.21 20.82
C LYS A 674 -41.72 -21.12 19.96
N VAL A 675 -41.71 -19.88 20.45
CA VAL A 675 -41.07 -18.73 19.77
C VAL A 675 -39.57 -18.93 19.61
N GLN A 676 -38.87 -19.58 20.55
CA GLN A 676 -37.43 -19.85 20.46
C GLN A 676 -37.06 -20.84 19.34
N ASN A 677 -37.99 -21.70 18.92
CA ASN A 677 -37.73 -22.76 17.94
C ASN A 677 -38.34 -22.50 16.56
N ILE A 678 -39.15 -21.45 16.40
CA ILE A 678 -39.74 -21.09 15.10
C ILE A 678 -38.66 -20.57 14.14
N SER A 679 -38.77 -20.92 12.86
CA SER A 679 -37.86 -20.41 11.82
C SER A 679 -38.12 -18.94 11.53
N ARG A 680 -37.06 -18.25 11.08
CA ARG A 680 -37.09 -16.82 10.76
C ARG A 680 -38.19 -16.47 9.74
N ASP A 681 -38.30 -17.25 8.67
CA ASP A 681 -39.23 -16.96 7.56
C ASP A 681 -40.70 -16.94 7.98
N VAL A 682 -41.10 -17.77 8.96
CA VAL A 682 -42.49 -17.81 9.46
C VAL A 682 -42.83 -16.52 10.23
N ILE A 683 -41.85 -15.95 10.92
CA ILE A 683 -42.03 -14.70 11.68
C ILE A 683 -42.05 -13.49 10.76
N GLU A 684 -41.31 -13.53 9.65
CA GLU A 684 -41.07 -12.40 8.75
C GLU A 684 -42.12 -12.24 7.63
N ASN A 685 -43.06 -13.17 7.46
CA ASN A 685 -44.09 -13.12 6.41
C ASN A 685 -45.34 -12.29 6.78
N ASN A 686 -46.03 -11.69 5.80
CA ASN A 686 -47.32 -10.99 5.95
C ASN A 686 -47.29 -9.86 7.00
N MET A 687 -46.25 -9.04 7.00
CA MET A 687 -46.09 -7.90 7.92
C MET A 687 -46.95 -6.70 7.47
N ASP A 688 -47.27 -5.80 8.39
CA ASP A 688 -47.93 -4.53 8.09
C ASP A 688 -46.87 -3.41 8.00
N PHE A 689 -46.83 -2.72 6.86
CA PHE A 689 -45.86 -1.64 6.62
C PHE A 689 -46.17 -0.42 7.48
N MET A 690 -45.16 0.15 8.14
CA MET A 690 -45.36 1.26 9.09
C MET A 690 -44.84 2.61 8.60
N GLY A 691 -43.77 2.62 7.82
CA GLY A 691 -43.11 3.85 7.38
C GLY A 691 -41.60 3.75 7.26
N LEU A 692 -40.97 4.91 7.12
CA LEU A 692 -39.56 5.09 6.80
C LEU A 692 -38.85 5.90 7.89
N ILE A 693 -37.58 5.56 8.15
CA ILE A 693 -36.62 6.34 8.92
C ILE A 693 -35.62 6.93 7.94
N ILE A 694 -35.43 8.24 7.98
CA ILE A 694 -34.51 8.97 7.11
C ILE A 694 -33.29 9.39 7.92
N MET A 695 -32.12 8.93 7.50
CA MET A 695 -30.84 9.28 8.11
C MET A 695 -29.91 9.95 7.11
N GLN A 696 -29.02 10.81 7.60
CA GLN A 696 -28.06 11.55 6.79
C GLN A 696 -26.63 11.20 7.19
N ASN A 697 -25.77 10.97 6.19
CA ASN A 697 -24.31 10.93 6.39
C ASN A 697 -23.75 12.31 6.06
N LYS A 698 -23.32 13.04 7.07
CA LYS A 698 -22.80 14.39 6.87
C LYS A 698 -21.38 14.35 6.29
N LEU A 699 -21.11 15.21 5.30
CA LEU A 699 -19.77 15.39 4.76
C LEU A 699 -18.86 16.10 5.76
N LYS A 700 -17.59 15.66 5.85
CA LYS A 700 -16.57 16.42 6.59
C LYS A 700 -16.35 17.76 5.90
N GLN A 701 -16.22 18.83 6.69
CA GLN A 701 -16.08 20.19 6.17
C GLN A 701 -14.84 20.38 5.26
N GLU A 702 -13.77 19.62 5.52
CA GLU A 702 -12.53 19.69 4.73
C GLU A 702 -12.62 18.94 3.37
N THR A 703 -13.60 18.04 3.20
CA THR A 703 -13.65 17.13 2.06
C THR A 703 -13.75 17.84 0.71
N PRO A 704 -14.68 18.80 0.50
CA PRO A 704 -14.83 19.46 -0.81
C PRO A 704 -13.57 20.23 -1.23
N GLY A 705 -12.94 20.96 -0.30
CA GLY A 705 -11.73 21.74 -0.59
C GLY A 705 -10.54 20.87 -0.98
N VAL A 706 -10.36 19.71 -0.32
CA VAL A 706 -9.30 18.76 -0.66
C VAL A 706 -9.52 18.11 -2.03
N LEU A 707 -10.77 17.75 -2.37
CA LEU A 707 -11.08 17.18 -3.67
C LEU A 707 -10.89 18.21 -4.81
N GLU A 708 -11.20 19.48 -4.56
CA GLU A 708 -10.92 20.57 -5.51
C GLU A 708 -9.41 20.71 -5.78
N ASP A 709 -8.57 20.64 -4.73
CA ASP A 709 -7.10 20.66 -4.87
C ASP A 709 -6.58 19.48 -5.70
N LEU A 710 -7.16 18.29 -5.53
CA LEU A 710 -6.81 17.11 -6.34
C LEU A 710 -7.26 17.26 -7.80
N HIS A 711 -8.43 17.84 -8.04
CA HIS A 711 -8.94 18.12 -9.39
C HIS A 711 -8.06 19.16 -10.11
N LYS A 712 -7.69 20.25 -9.43
CA LYS A 712 -6.72 21.26 -9.94
C LYS A 712 -5.37 20.64 -10.27
N ALA A 713 -4.95 19.62 -9.52
CA ALA A 713 -3.72 18.88 -9.75
C ALA A 713 -3.84 17.76 -10.82
N ASN A 714 -4.97 17.63 -11.50
CA ASN A 714 -5.26 16.59 -12.48
C ASN A 714 -5.05 15.16 -11.92
N ILE A 715 -5.41 14.96 -10.64
CA ILE A 715 -5.42 13.66 -9.98
C ILE A 715 -6.85 13.15 -9.98
N ARG A 716 -7.05 11.96 -10.57
CA ARG A 716 -8.37 11.35 -10.64
C ARG A 716 -8.79 10.84 -9.26
N THR A 717 -10.02 11.14 -8.87
CA THR A 717 -10.61 10.70 -7.61
C THR A 717 -11.67 9.64 -7.90
N VAL A 718 -11.65 8.54 -7.15
CA VAL A 718 -12.60 7.42 -7.29
C VAL A 718 -13.19 7.10 -5.92
N MET A 719 -14.50 6.99 -5.83
CA MET A 719 -15.19 6.55 -4.62
C MET A 719 -15.38 5.03 -4.65
N VAL A 720 -15.02 4.36 -3.57
CA VAL A 720 -15.19 2.91 -3.40
C VAL A 720 -15.88 2.67 -2.07
N THR A 721 -17.14 2.21 -2.07
CA THR A 721 -17.95 2.12 -0.84
C THR A 721 -18.83 0.87 -0.80
N GLY A 722 -19.22 0.47 0.41
CA GLY A 722 -20.25 -0.54 0.66
C GLY A 722 -21.69 -0.03 0.55
N ASP A 723 -21.89 1.29 0.43
CA ASP A 723 -23.21 1.92 0.42
C ASP A 723 -24.00 1.69 -0.88
N ASN A 724 -25.27 2.12 -0.88
CA ASN A 724 -26.12 2.07 -2.07
C ASN A 724 -25.58 3.00 -3.18
N MET A 725 -25.84 2.61 -4.43
CA MET A 725 -25.37 3.30 -5.63
C MET A 725 -25.81 4.77 -5.69
N LEU A 726 -27.11 5.02 -5.54
CA LEU A 726 -27.68 6.36 -5.68
C LEU A 726 -27.16 7.30 -4.58
N THR A 727 -27.08 6.81 -3.35
CA THR A 727 -26.47 7.54 -2.22
C THR A 727 -25.00 7.86 -2.50
N ALA A 728 -24.22 6.90 -2.99
CA ALA A 728 -22.82 7.13 -3.34
C ALA A 728 -22.66 8.15 -4.46
N VAL A 729 -23.54 8.14 -5.48
CA VAL A 729 -23.56 9.13 -6.57
C VAL A 729 -23.93 10.53 -6.05
N SER A 730 -24.92 10.64 -5.15
CA SER A 730 -25.27 11.91 -4.51
C SER A 730 -24.11 12.46 -3.68
N VAL A 731 -23.50 11.65 -2.81
CA VAL A 731 -22.32 12.07 -2.02
C VAL A 731 -21.14 12.45 -2.92
N ALA A 732 -20.95 11.76 -4.04
CA ALA A 732 -19.92 12.10 -5.02
C ALA A 732 -20.17 13.46 -5.70
N ARG A 733 -21.43 13.89 -5.85
CA ARG A 733 -21.77 15.23 -6.33
C ARG A 733 -21.58 16.28 -5.25
N ASP A 734 -22.07 16.02 -4.05
CA ASP A 734 -22.02 16.96 -2.93
C ASP A 734 -20.58 17.30 -2.52
N CYS A 735 -19.66 16.33 -2.64
CA CYS A 735 -18.24 16.54 -2.36
C CYS A 735 -17.43 17.09 -3.55
N GLY A 736 -18.04 17.28 -4.72
CA GLY A 736 -17.38 17.80 -5.92
C GLY A 736 -16.51 16.77 -6.68
N MET A 737 -16.64 15.47 -6.37
CA MET A 737 -15.98 14.40 -7.12
C MET A 737 -16.56 14.25 -8.54
N ILE A 738 -17.87 14.47 -8.68
CA ILE A 738 -18.60 14.56 -9.96
C ILE A 738 -19.20 15.96 -10.03
N LEU A 739 -18.92 16.70 -11.11
CA LEU A 739 -19.49 18.03 -11.28
C LEU A 739 -20.98 17.93 -11.62
N PRO A 740 -21.84 18.90 -11.23
CA PRO A 740 -23.28 18.84 -11.49
C PRO A 740 -23.67 18.73 -12.98
N GLN A 741 -22.79 19.19 -13.87
CA GLN A 741 -22.95 19.15 -15.33
C GLN A 741 -22.54 17.82 -15.98
N ASP A 742 -21.84 16.95 -15.25
CA ASP A 742 -21.31 15.71 -15.77
C ASP A 742 -22.34 14.58 -15.65
N LYS A 743 -22.47 13.76 -16.70
CA LYS A 743 -23.49 12.69 -16.77
C LYS A 743 -23.00 11.43 -16.08
N VAL A 744 -23.86 10.78 -15.29
CA VAL A 744 -23.53 9.51 -14.63
C VAL A 744 -24.26 8.36 -15.32
N ILE A 745 -23.49 7.39 -15.81
CA ILE A 745 -23.99 6.17 -16.45
C ILE A 745 -23.78 5.00 -15.48
N ILE A 746 -24.88 4.38 -15.07
CA ILE A 746 -24.89 3.18 -14.23
C ILE A 746 -24.75 1.95 -15.13
N ALA A 747 -23.74 1.14 -14.86
CA ALA A 747 -23.47 -0.12 -15.56
C ALA A 747 -23.98 -1.29 -14.71
N GLU A 748 -25.09 -1.90 -15.14
CA GLU A 748 -25.67 -3.06 -14.47
C GLU A 748 -25.40 -4.33 -15.28
N ALA A 749 -24.42 -5.12 -14.83
CA ALA A 749 -24.08 -6.40 -15.44
C ALA A 749 -24.83 -7.56 -14.75
N LEU A 750 -25.46 -8.40 -15.57
CA LEU A 750 -26.19 -9.59 -15.16
C LEU A 750 -25.38 -10.85 -15.50
N PRO A 751 -25.25 -11.80 -14.55
CA PRO A 751 -24.56 -13.06 -14.80
C PRO A 751 -25.34 -13.93 -15.81
N PRO A 752 -24.67 -14.87 -16.49
CA PRO A 752 -25.33 -15.78 -17.43
C PRO A 752 -26.36 -16.66 -16.71
N LYS A 753 -27.61 -16.68 -17.19
CA LYS A 753 -28.69 -17.57 -16.72
C LYS A 753 -29.37 -18.25 -17.91
N ASP A 754 -29.68 -19.54 -17.76
CA ASP A 754 -30.48 -20.35 -18.71
C ASP A 754 -30.05 -20.24 -20.19
N GLY A 755 -28.78 -20.53 -20.49
CA GLY A 755 -28.25 -20.55 -21.86
C GLY A 755 -28.04 -19.17 -22.52
N LYS A 756 -28.29 -18.06 -21.80
CA LYS A 756 -28.00 -16.70 -22.27
C LYS A 756 -26.62 -16.23 -21.82
N VAL A 757 -25.91 -15.53 -22.72
CA VAL A 757 -24.62 -14.87 -22.41
C VAL A 757 -24.79 -13.74 -21.40
N ALA A 758 -23.74 -13.42 -20.66
CA ALA A 758 -23.74 -12.30 -19.71
C ALA A 758 -24.07 -10.98 -20.45
N LYS A 759 -24.84 -10.08 -19.82
CA LYS A 759 -25.29 -8.81 -20.42
C LYS A 759 -25.03 -7.62 -19.51
N ILE A 760 -24.74 -6.46 -20.07
CA ILE A 760 -24.63 -5.18 -19.36
C ILE A 760 -25.74 -4.24 -19.84
N ASN A 761 -26.54 -3.74 -18.91
CA ASN A 761 -27.56 -2.72 -19.14
C ASN A 761 -27.02 -1.34 -18.72
N TRP A 762 -27.26 -0.33 -19.54
CA TRP A 762 -26.81 1.04 -19.31
C TRP A 762 -27.97 1.96 -18.91
N HIS A 763 -27.92 2.49 -17.69
CA HIS A 763 -28.93 3.40 -17.16
C HIS A 763 -28.31 4.76 -16.87
N TYR A 764 -29.05 5.85 -17.11
CA TYR A 764 -28.60 7.19 -16.72
C TYR A 764 -29.17 7.51 -15.35
N ALA A 765 -28.33 7.97 -14.43
CA ALA A 765 -28.80 8.36 -13.10
C ALA A 765 -29.68 9.61 -13.14
N ASP A 766 -29.50 10.47 -14.15
CA ASP A 766 -30.23 11.72 -14.31
C ASP A 766 -31.28 11.61 -15.42
N THR A 767 -32.54 11.76 -15.04
CA THR A 767 -33.56 12.20 -15.99
C THR A 767 -33.65 13.72 -15.84
N LEU A 768 -33.04 14.48 -16.75
CA LEU A 768 -33.15 15.94 -16.75
C LEU A 768 -34.65 16.30 -16.81
N THR A 769 -35.20 16.78 -15.71
CA THR A 769 -36.50 17.45 -15.67
C THR A 769 -36.36 18.72 -16.48
N GLN A 770 -36.79 18.68 -17.75
CA GLN A 770 -37.10 19.90 -18.49
C GLN A 770 -38.15 20.65 -17.67
N CYS A 771 -37.78 21.81 -17.13
CA CYS A 771 -38.73 22.73 -16.53
C CYS A 771 -39.67 23.21 -17.64
N SER A 772 -40.80 22.53 -17.79
CA SER A 772 -41.93 22.98 -18.59
C SER A 772 -42.61 24.13 -17.84
N ASN A 773 -42.23 25.36 -18.15
CA ASN A 773 -43.01 26.56 -17.87
C ASN A 773 -42.84 27.55 -19.02
N SER A 774 -43.48 27.26 -20.15
CA SER A 774 -44.03 28.28 -21.04
C SER A 774 -45.03 27.62 -21.98
N SER A 775 -46.29 27.99 -21.76
CA SER A 775 -47.47 27.69 -22.55
C SER A 775 -47.31 28.06 -24.03
N ALA A 776 -47.83 27.17 -24.89
CA ALA A 776 -48.46 27.38 -26.20
C ALA A 776 -48.09 28.65 -27.01
N ILE A 777 -47.52 28.45 -28.21
CA ILE A 777 -47.93 29.07 -29.49
C ILE A 777 -47.32 28.24 -30.65
N ASP A 778 -48.07 28.24 -31.74
CA ASP A 778 -48.14 27.30 -32.87
C ASP A 778 -46.89 27.02 -33.71
N SER A 779 -46.96 25.85 -34.34
CA SER A 779 -46.20 25.42 -35.50
C SER A 779 -46.40 26.35 -36.70
N GLU A 780 -45.33 26.90 -37.27
CA GLU A 780 -45.24 27.12 -38.72
C GLU A 780 -43.78 27.18 -39.18
N ALA A 781 -43.51 26.51 -40.31
CA ALA A 781 -42.19 26.28 -40.89
C ALA A 781 -41.70 27.49 -41.69
N ILE A 782 -40.45 27.92 -41.45
CA ILE A 782 -39.69 28.84 -42.33
C ILE A 782 -38.21 28.37 -42.41
N PRO A 783 -37.55 28.42 -43.59
CA PRO A 783 -36.56 27.43 -43.98
C PRO A 783 -35.11 27.81 -43.67
N ILE A 784 -34.31 26.74 -43.65
CA ILE A 784 -32.86 26.64 -43.77
C ILE A 784 -32.26 27.79 -44.62
N LYS A 785 -31.62 28.76 -43.97
CA LYS A 785 -30.45 29.57 -44.41
C LYS A 785 -30.31 30.81 -43.54
N LEU A 786 -29.67 30.70 -42.37
CA LEU A 786 -28.93 31.77 -41.67
C LEU A 786 -28.59 31.39 -40.21
N VAL A 787 -27.96 30.23 -39.99
CA VAL A 787 -27.16 30.01 -38.77
C VAL A 787 -25.99 29.10 -39.14
N HIS A 788 -24.96 29.68 -39.76
CA HIS A 788 -23.66 29.03 -39.98
C HIS A 788 -22.60 29.49 -38.97
N ASN A 789 -23.03 30.06 -37.82
CA ASN A 789 -22.17 30.59 -36.76
C ASN A 789 -22.55 30.05 -35.36
N SER A 790 -22.94 28.77 -35.25
CA SER A 790 -23.10 28.11 -33.94
C SER A 790 -22.75 26.63 -34.01
N LEU A 791 -21.57 26.32 -34.58
CA LEU A 791 -20.96 24.99 -34.55
C LEU A 791 -19.74 24.93 -33.60
N GLU A 792 -19.65 25.84 -32.63
CA GLU A 792 -18.58 25.89 -31.62
C GLU A 792 -19.04 25.53 -30.19
N ASN A 793 -20.32 25.24 -29.96
CA ASN A 793 -20.86 24.91 -28.62
C ASN A 793 -21.44 23.49 -28.48
N LEU A 794 -20.83 22.50 -29.16
CA LEU A 794 -20.92 21.10 -28.69
C LEU A 794 -19.90 20.94 -27.55
N GLN A 795 -20.23 21.48 -26.37
CA GLN A 795 -19.58 21.06 -25.13
C GLN A 795 -19.79 19.55 -24.99
N VAL A 796 -18.74 18.76 -25.26
CA VAL A 796 -18.75 17.31 -25.05
C VAL A 796 -18.99 17.07 -23.56
N THR A 797 -20.22 16.73 -23.18
CA THR A 797 -20.58 16.43 -21.79
C THR A 797 -19.70 15.30 -21.29
N ARG A 798 -18.90 15.54 -20.25
CA ARG A 798 -18.12 14.50 -19.58
C ARG A 798 -19.07 13.48 -18.95
N TYR A 799 -18.68 12.22 -18.98
CA TYR A 799 -19.45 11.12 -18.44
C TYR A 799 -18.62 10.32 -17.44
N HIS A 800 -19.30 9.78 -16.43
CA HIS A 800 -18.74 8.96 -15.36
C HIS A 800 -19.51 7.65 -15.27
N PHE A 801 -18.80 6.54 -15.04
CA PHE A 801 -19.46 5.27 -14.76
C PHE A 801 -19.63 5.04 -13.27
N ALA A 802 -20.79 4.49 -12.92
CA ALA A 802 -21.10 4.00 -11.58
C ALA A 802 -21.49 2.51 -11.69
N MET A 803 -20.92 1.63 -10.86
CA MET A 803 -21.21 0.19 -10.93
C MET A 803 -21.16 -0.49 -9.58
N ASN A 804 -22.04 -1.47 -9.38
CA ASN A 804 -22.15 -2.19 -8.12
C ASN A 804 -21.14 -3.35 -8.06
N GLY A 805 -20.84 -3.86 -6.85
CA GLY A 805 -19.89 -4.96 -6.67
C GLY A 805 -20.24 -6.24 -7.43
N LYS A 806 -21.53 -6.60 -7.56
CA LYS A 806 -21.95 -7.80 -8.31
C LYS A 806 -21.64 -7.65 -9.81
N SER A 807 -21.99 -6.51 -10.38
CA SER A 807 -21.74 -6.18 -11.77
C SER A 807 -20.25 -6.07 -12.05
N PHE A 808 -19.47 -5.50 -11.13
CA PHE A 808 -18.01 -5.44 -11.23
C PHE A 808 -17.36 -6.82 -11.37
N SER A 809 -17.76 -7.79 -10.54
CA SER A 809 -17.26 -9.18 -10.64
C SER A 809 -17.62 -9.83 -12.00
N VAL A 810 -18.86 -9.66 -12.46
CA VAL A 810 -19.30 -10.17 -13.78
C VAL A 810 -18.51 -9.53 -14.93
N ILE A 811 -18.21 -8.22 -14.84
CA ILE A 811 -17.43 -7.49 -15.85
C ILE A 811 -15.99 -7.99 -15.91
N LEU A 812 -15.34 -8.18 -14.76
CA LEU A 812 -13.97 -8.69 -14.73
C LEU A 812 -13.85 -10.11 -15.31
N GLU A 813 -14.83 -10.97 -15.03
CA GLU A 813 -14.79 -12.38 -15.45
C GLU A 813 -15.15 -12.55 -16.93
N HIS A 814 -16.24 -11.92 -17.40
CA HIS A 814 -16.80 -12.18 -18.71
C HIS A 814 -16.53 -11.09 -19.76
N PHE A 815 -16.11 -9.89 -19.34
CA PHE A 815 -15.92 -8.74 -20.23
C PHE A 815 -14.49 -8.19 -20.17
N GLN A 816 -13.48 -9.04 -20.40
CA GLN A 816 -12.06 -8.68 -20.32
C GLN A 816 -11.66 -7.53 -21.27
N ASP A 817 -12.30 -7.41 -22.44
CA ASP A 817 -12.07 -6.32 -23.40
C ASP A 817 -12.62 -4.97 -22.89
N LEU A 818 -13.76 -4.99 -22.20
CA LEU A 818 -14.47 -3.79 -21.75
C LEU A 818 -14.03 -3.33 -20.35
N ALA A 819 -13.51 -4.24 -19.54
CA ALA A 819 -13.08 -3.95 -18.17
C ALA A 819 -12.08 -2.79 -18.12
N PRO A 820 -10.99 -2.72 -18.94
CA PRO A 820 -10.11 -1.56 -18.96
C PRO A 820 -10.83 -0.26 -19.33
N LYS A 821 -11.79 -0.30 -20.29
CA LYS A 821 -12.55 0.87 -20.77
C LYS A 821 -13.41 1.45 -19.65
N LEU A 822 -14.05 0.57 -18.89
CA LEU A 822 -14.84 0.94 -17.73
C LEU A 822 -13.98 1.43 -16.56
N MET A 823 -12.79 0.85 -16.34
CA MET A 823 -11.85 1.33 -15.32
C MET A 823 -11.33 2.74 -15.62
N LEU A 824 -11.32 3.19 -16.88
CA LEU A 824 -10.87 4.53 -17.25
C LEU A 824 -11.84 5.66 -16.83
N HIS A 825 -13.14 5.41 -16.87
CA HIS A 825 -14.17 6.41 -16.54
C HIS A 825 -15.04 6.04 -15.31
N GLY A 826 -14.79 4.89 -14.68
CA GLY A 826 -15.42 4.46 -13.43
C GLY A 826 -15.09 5.38 -12.26
N THR A 827 -16.08 6.08 -11.71
CA THR A 827 -15.88 7.05 -10.63
C THR A 827 -16.48 6.58 -9.32
N VAL A 828 -17.60 5.85 -9.38
CA VAL A 828 -18.30 5.35 -8.18
C VAL A 828 -18.42 3.83 -8.26
N PHE A 829 -17.83 3.15 -7.28
CA PHE A 829 -17.95 1.71 -7.09
C PHE A 829 -18.68 1.48 -5.76
N ALA A 830 -19.94 1.10 -5.83
CA ALA A 830 -20.82 0.98 -4.65
C ALA A 830 -21.15 -0.48 -4.34
N ARG A 831 -21.62 -0.76 -3.11
CA ARG A 831 -21.87 -2.13 -2.61
C ARG A 831 -20.68 -3.08 -2.83
N MET A 832 -19.45 -2.59 -2.63
CA MET A 832 -18.22 -3.36 -2.82
C MET A 832 -17.85 -4.15 -1.56
N ALA A 833 -17.57 -5.44 -1.69
CA ALA A 833 -16.97 -6.25 -0.63
C ALA A 833 -15.46 -5.92 -0.46
N PRO A 834 -14.86 -6.17 0.72
CA PRO A 834 -13.43 -5.91 0.98
C PRO A 834 -12.47 -6.50 -0.08
N ASP A 835 -12.72 -7.74 -0.51
CA ASP A 835 -11.89 -8.39 -1.53
C ASP A 835 -12.04 -7.71 -2.90
N GLN A 836 -13.26 -7.26 -3.23
CA GLN A 836 -13.52 -6.51 -4.45
C GLN A 836 -12.83 -5.14 -4.44
N LYS A 837 -12.70 -4.49 -3.27
CA LYS A 837 -11.91 -3.25 -3.14
C LYS A 837 -10.45 -3.52 -3.53
N THR A 838 -9.88 -4.63 -3.05
CA THR A 838 -8.50 -5.03 -3.40
C THR A 838 -8.37 -5.31 -4.90
N GLN A 839 -9.30 -6.07 -5.48
CA GLN A 839 -9.32 -6.36 -6.93
C GLN A 839 -9.45 -5.10 -7.78
N LEU A 840 -10.22 -4.10 -7.34
CA LEU A 840 -10.32 -2.81 -8.03
C LEU A 840 -8.98 -2.06 -8.06
N ILE A 841 -8.24 -2.04 -6.95
CA ILE A 841 -6.91 -1.44 -6.91
C ILE A 841 -5.97 -2.14 -7.92
N GLU A 842 -6.00 -3.48 -7.98
CA GLU A 842 -5.20 -4.24 -8.95
C GLU A 842 -5.64 -3.98 -10.39
N ALA A 843 -6.95 -3.95 -10.66
CA ALA A 843 -7.48 -3.65 -11.98
C ALA A 843 -7.02 -2.27 -12.47
N LEU A 844 -7.03 -1.25 -11.60
CA LEU A 844 -6.53 0.09 -11.90
C LEU A 844 -5.01 0.11 -12.13
N GLN A 845 -4.24 -0.64 -11.33
CA GLN A 845 -2.80 -0.82 -11.53
C GLN A 845 -2.48 -1.49 -12.87
N ASN A 846 -3.28 -2.49 -13.27
CA ASN A 846 -3.15 -3.20 -14.56
C ASN A 846 -3.44 -2.31 -15.78
N VAL A 847 -4.07 -1.15 -15.60
CA VAL A 847 -4.22 -0.11 -16.64
C VAL A 847 -3.07 0.92 -16.58
N ASP A 848 -2.00 0.67 -15.83
CA ASP A 848 -0.84 1.55 -15.59
C ASP A 848 -1.14 2.83 -14.77
N TYR A 849 -2.17 2.84 -13.91
CA TYR A 849 -2.37 3.92 -12.93
C TYR A 849 -1.46 3.75 -11.70
N PHE A 850 -0.91 4.87 -11.22
CA PHE A 850 -0.32 4.95 -9.89
C PHE A 850 -1.42 5.25 -8.87
N VAL A 851 -1.96 4.16 -8.31
CA VAL A 851 -3.12 4.18 -7.42
C VAL A 851 -2.73 4.43 -5.96
N GLY A 852 -3.34 5.45 -5.35
CA GLY A 852 -3.41 5.64 -3.90
C GLY A 852 -4.76 5.20 -3.36
N MET A 853 -4.81 4.81 -2.09
CA MET A 853 -6.05 4.46 -1.38
C MET A 853 -6.08 5.19 -0.04
N CYS A 854 -7.20 5.81 0.30
CA CYS A 854 -7.44 6.47 1.58
C CYS A 854 -8.69 5.86 2.22
N GLY A 855 -8.54 5.34 3.43
CA GLY A 855 -9.60 4.63 4.15
C GLY A 855 -9.35 4.65 5.66
N ASP A 856 -10.39 4.39 6.43
CA ASP A 856 -10.39 4.41 7.90
C ASP A 856 -10.74 3.04 8.50
N GLY A 857 -11.56 2.22 7.83
CA GLY A 857 -11.96 0.89 8.29
C GLY A 857 -11.01 -0.23 7.86
N ALA A 858 -11.01 -1.39 8.55
CA ALA A 858 -10.22 -2.53 8.09
C ALA A 858 -10.86 -3.27 6.91
N ASN A 859 -12.09 -2.95 6.53
CA ASN A 859 -12.66 -3.32 5.23
C ASN A 859 -11.78 -2.80 4.06
N ASP A 860 -10.95 -1.78 4.30
CA ASP A 860 -9.99 -1.22 3.34
C ASP A 860 -8.58 -1.78 3.49
N CYS A 861 -8.30 -2.60 4.50
CA CYS A 861 -6.95 -3.06 4.84
C CYS A 861 -6.23 -3.72 3.65
N GLY A 862 -6.93 -4.59 2.91
CA GLY A 862 -6.38 -5.22 1.69
C GLY A 862 -6.07 -4.20 0.59
N ALA A 863 -6.99 -3.29 0.33
CA ALA A 863 -6.85 -2.24 -0.69
C ALA A 863 -5.73 -1.23 -0.33
N LEU A 864 -5.66 -0.78 0.92
CA LEU A 864 -4.63 0.12 1.45
C LEU A 864 -3.23 -0.48 1.29
N LYS A 865 -3.10 -1.77 1.62
CA LYS A 865 -1.82 -2.48 1.49
C LYS A 865 -1.40 -2.64 0.03
N ARG A 866 -2.35 -2.99 -0.85
CA ARG A 866 -2.11 -3.26 -2.27
C ARG A 866 -1.84 -1.99 -3.09
N ALA A 867 -2.38 -0.85 -2.67
CA ALA A 867 -2.13 0.44 -3.28
C ALA A 867 -0.65 0.83 -3.23
N HIS A 868 -0.21 1.63 -4.20
CA HIS A 868 1.15 2.19 -4.22
C HIS A 868 1.37 3.13 -3.03
N GLY A 869 0.35 3.92 -2.69
CA GLY A 869 0.29 4.73 -1.47
C GLY A 869 -1.03 4.54 -0.75
N GLY A 870 -1.07 3.62 0.21
CA GLY A 870 -2.19 3.45 1.14
C GLY A 870 -2.07 4.39 2.34
N ILE A 871 -3.15 5.07 2.70
CA ILE A 871 -3.23 6.00 3.82
C ILE A 871 -4.38 5.59 4.73
N SER A 872 -4.06 5.25 5.97
CA SER A 872 -5.06 4.98 7.00
C SER A 872 -5.34 6.26 7.81
N LEU A 873 -6.61 6.60 8.01
CA LEU A 873 -7.05 7.76 8.81
C LEU A 873 -7.28 7.43 10.29
N SER A 874 -7.11 6.17 10.67
CA SER A 874 -7.34 5.66 12.02
C SER A 874 -6.02 5.29 12.69
N GLU A 875 -5.87 5.61 13.98
CA GLU A 875 -4.75 5.15 14.82
C GLU A 875 -4.87 3.65 15.16
N LEU A 876 -6.05 3.04 14.98
CA LEU A 876 -6.29 1.61 15.20
C LEU A 876 -5.58 0.75 14.13
N GLU A 877 -5.67 -0.58 14.25
CA GLU A 877 -4.80 -1.54 13.54
C GLU A 877 -4.85 -1.51 12.00
N ALA A 878 -5.78 -0.79 11.35
CA ALA A 878 -5.70 -0.49 9.92
C ALA A 878 -4.36 0.21 9.54
N SER A 879 -3.75 0.91 10.51
CA SER A 879 -2.38 1.45 10.45
C SER A 879 -1.30 0.39 10.22
N VAL A 880 -1.53 -0.85 10.62
CA VAL A 880 -0.54 -1.93 10.65
C VAL A 880 -0.29 -2.48 9.25
N ALA A 881 -1.33 -2.49 8.42
CA ALA A 881 -1.24 -2.91 7.03
C ALA A 881 -0.94 -1.75 6.06
N SER A 882 -1.33 -0.52 6.42
CA SER A 882 -1.13 0.66 5.59
C SER A 882 0.32 1.18 5.66
N PRO A 883 0.96 1.55 4.54
CA PRO A 883 2.30 2.12 4.58
C PRO A 883 2.35 3.52 5.22
N PHE A 884 1.23 4.24 5.22
CA PHE A 884 1.06 5.55 5.84
C PHE A 884 -0.12 5.56 6.80
N THR A 885 0.05 6.23 7.94
CA THR A 885 -1.00 6.42 8.94
C THR A 885 -1.08 7.90 9.30
N SER A 886 -2.26 8.49 9.17
CA SER A 886 -2.54 9.86 9.58
C SER A 886 -3.07 9.87 11.01
N LYS A 887 -2.53 10.75 11.84
CA LYS A 887 -3.03 11.01 13.19
C LYS A 887 -4.38 11.73 13.18
N THR A 888 -4.59 12.59 12.18
CA THR A 888 -5.81 13.36 12.01
C THR A 888 -6.76 12.61 11.09
N PRO A 889 -8.03 12.40 11.48
CA PRO A 889 -9.02 11.68 10.68
C PRO A 889 -9.60 12.56 9.56
N SER A 890 -8.74 13.18 8.75
CA SER A 890 -9.11 14.03 7.62
C SER A 890 -8.32 13.64 6.36
N ILE A 891 -8.98 13.72 5.21
CA ILE A 891 -8.37 13.49 3.90
C ILE A 891 -7.34 14.56 3.50
N SER A 892 -7.18 15.64 4.28
CA SER A 892 -6.14 16.66 4.06
C SER A 892 -4.72 16.10 4.11
N CYS A 893 -4.52 14.90 4.68
CA CYS A 893 -3.25 14.17 4.63
C CYS A 893 -2.86 13.76 3.21
N VAL A 894 -3.81 13.51 2.30
CA VAL A 894 -3.55 13.05 0.92
C VAL A 894 -2.76 14.08 0.10
N PRO A 895 -3.22 15.34 -0.07
CA PRO A 895 -2.45 16.34 -0.82
C PRO A 895 -1.10 16.66 -0.13
N ASN A 896 -1.03 16.64 1.20
CA ASN A 896 0.23 16.81 1.95
C ASN A 896 1.24 15.70 1.60
N LEU A 897 0.79 14.44 1.57
CA LEU A 897 1.64 13.30 1.20
C LEU A 897 2.12 13.38 -0.24
N ILE A 898 1.24 13.74 -1.18
CA ILE A 898 1.62 13.88 -2.60
C ILE A 898 2.60 15.04 -2.79
N ARG A 899 2.41 16.18 -2.11
CA ARG A 899 3.35 17.32 -2.14
C ARG A 899 4.74 16.91 -1.65
N GLU A 900 4.83 16.26 -0.50
CA GLU A 900 6.10 15.77 0.04
C GLU A 900 6.71 14.66 -0.82
N GLY A 901 5.90 13.74 -1.36
CA GLY A 901 6.37 12.69 -2.27
C GLY A 901 6.96 13.26 -3.56
N ARG A 902 6.35 14.28 -4.16
CA ARG A 902 6.89 14.99 -5.34
C ARG A 902 8.19 15.71 -5.03
N ALA A 903 8.27 16.36 -3.86
CA ALA A 903 9.49 17.04 -3.41
C ALA A 903 10.64 16.05 -3.11
N ALA A 904 10.34 14.93 -2.48
CA ALA A 904 11.30 13.87 -2.17
C ALA A 904 11.84 13.19 -3.45
N LEU A 905 10.96 12.91 -4.41
CA LEU A 905 11.36 12.35 -5.70
C LEU A 905 12.23 13.32 -6.50
N MET A 906 11.87 14.60 -6.55
CA MET A 906 12.69 15.65 -7.17
C MET A 906 14.04 15.83 -6.49
N THR A 907 14.07 15.75 -5.16
CA THR A 907 15.32 15.82 -4.41
C THR A 907 16.22 14.63 -4.72
N SER A 908 15.66 13.42 -4.80
CA SER A 908 16.39 12.22 -5.19
C SER A 908 17.00 12.36 -6.60
N PHE A 909 16.26 12.94 -7.56
CA PHE A 909 16.78 13.22 -8.90
C PHE A 909 17.89 14.27 -8.91
N CYS A 910 17.72 15.38 -8.18
CA CYS A 910 18.73 16.43 -8.13
C CYS A 910 20.02 15.96 -7.47
N VAL A 911 19.91 15.23 -6.36
CA VAL A 911 21.05 14.59 -5.69
C VAL A 911 21.72 13.63 -6.66
N PHE A 912 20.96 12.79 -7.36
CA PHE A 912 21.54 11.87 -8.34
C PHE A 912 22.28 12.60 -9.48
N LYS A 913 21.68 13.65 -10.08
CA LYS A 913 22.34 14.44 -11.13
C LYS A 913 23.66 15.04 -10.63
N PHE A 914 23.62 15.61 -9.42
CA PHE A 914 24.80 16.17 -8.77
C PHE A 914 25.87 15.10 -8.56
N MET A 915 25.48 13.94 -8.00
CA MET A 915 26.36 12.80 -7.75
C MET A 915 27.00 12.26 -9.02
N ALA A 916 26.24 12.17 -10.11
CA ALA A 916 26.76 11.74 -11.40
C ALA A 916 27.75 12.74 -12.00
N LEU A 917 27.42 14.03 -11.95
CA LEU A 917 28.20 15.06 -12.61
C LEU A 917 29.52 15.33 -11.89
N TYR A 918 29.54 15.34 -10.55
CA TYR A 918 30.80 15.56 -9.85
C TYR A 918 31.81 14.43 -10.12
N SER A 919 31.37 13.16 -10.16
CA SER A 919 32.26 12.04 -10.49
C SER A 919 32.83 12.15 -11.89
N ILE A 920 32.08 12.66 -12.86
CA ILE A 920 32.58 12.88 -14.22
C ILE A 920 33.57 14.06 -14.26
N ILE A 921 33.32 15.14 -13.53
CA ILE A 921 34.26 16.27 -13.40
C ILE A 921 35.56 15.78 -12.74
N GLN A 922 35.48 15.01 -11.66
CA GLN A 922 36.64 14.45 -10.95
C GLN A 922 37.42 13.47 -11.83
N TYR A 923 36.72 12.53 -12.49
CA TYR A 923 37.29 11.61 -13.48
C TYR A 923 38.04 12.35 -14.58
N PHE A 924 37.46 13.41 -15.13
CA PHE A 924 38.08 14.18 -16.20
C PHE A 924 39.28 15.00 -15.68
N SER A 925 39.21 15.51 -14.44
CA SER A 925 40.34 16.17 -13.76
C SER A 925 41.56 15.26 -13.72
N VAL A 926 41.37 14.05 -13.23
CA VAL A 926 42.44 13.05 -13.08
C VAL A 926 42.93 12.57 -14.46
N THR A 927 42.02 12.36 -15.41
CA THR A 927 42.40 12.00 -16.79
C THR A 927 43.30 13.05 -17.45
N LEU A 928 43.02 14.35 -17.25
CA LEU A 928 43.88 15.43 -17.75
C LEU A 928 45.25 15.43 -17.06
N LEU A 929 45.30 15.24 -15.74
CA LEU A 929 46.56 15.21 -14.99
C LEU A 929 47.42 13.98 -15.35
N TYR A 930 46.81 12.82 -15.62
CA TYR A 930 47.54 11.66 -16.10
C TYR A 930 48.21 11.87 -17.47
N SER A 931 47.73 12.82 -18.30
CA SER A 931 48.44 13.18 -19.54
C SER A 931 49.85 13.73 -19.30
N ILE A 932 50.12 14.25 -18.10
CA ILE A 932 51.44 14.72 -17.64
C ILE A 932 52.03 13.86 -16.51
N LEU A 933 51.54 12.62 -16.33
CA LEU A 933 51.95 11.69 -15.28
C LEU A 933 51.84 12.30 -13.87
N SER A 934 50.73 13.00 -13.61
CA SER A 934 50.42 13.63 -12.32
C SER A 934 49.02 13.23 -11.85
N ASN A 935 48.73 13.41 -10.56
CA ASN A 935 47.40 13.19 -9.98
C ASN A 935 47.04 14.29 -8.95
N LEU A 936 45.80 14.31 -8.49
CA LEU A 936 45.36 15.11 -7.34
C LEU A 936 45.96 14.54 -6.05
N GLY A 937 46.33 15.40 -5.10
CA GLY A 937 46.87 14.98 -3.80
C GLY A 937 45.81 14.46 -2.81
N ASP A 938 46.22 13.70 -1.79
CA ASP A 938 45.35 13.15 -0.73
C ASP A 938 44.40 14.18 -0.12
N PHE A 939 44.95 15.32 0.29
CA PHE A 939 44.19 16.38 0.94
C PHE A 939 43.30 17.15 -0.03
N GLN A 940 43.64 17.16 -1.33
CA GLN A 940 42.77 17.70 -2.38
C GLN A 940 41.55 16.81 -2.58
N PHE A 941 41.73 15.48 -2.67
CA PHE A 941 40.62 14.52 -2.72
C PHE A 941 39.73 14.61 -1.48
N LEU A 942 40.34 14.64 -0.28
CA LEU A 942 39.59 14.75 0.98
C LEU A 942 38.81 16.08 1.05
N PHE A 943 39.41 17.19 0.63
CA PHE A 943 38.73 18.48 0.60
C PHE A 943 37.54 18.48 -0.36
N ILE A 944 37.70 17.93 -1.56
CA ILE A 944 36.61 17.81 -2.54
C ILE A 944 35.47 16.96 -1.96
N ASP A 945 35.76 15.71 -1.57
CA ASP A 945 34.70 14.76 -1.23
C ASP A 945 34.05 15.03 0.13
N LEU A 946 34.85 15.40 1.15
CA LEU A 946 34.35 15.61 2.51
C LEU A 946 33.88 17.04 2.76
N ALA A 947 34.66 18.05 2.35
CA ALA A 947 34.33 19.45 2.67
C ALA A 947 33.30 20.03 1.69
N ILE A 948 33.42 19.74 0.39
CA ILE A 948 32.51 20.26 -0.62
C ILE A 948 31.32 19.32 -0.82
N ILE A 949 31.56 18.11 -1.36
CA ILE A 949 30.50 17.22 -1.85
C ILE A 949 29.58 16.76 -0.73
N LEU A 950 30.13 16.24 0.39
CA LEU A 950 29.32 15.74 1.51
C LEU A 950 28.39 16.82 2.08
N VAL A 951 28.93 18.01 2.37
CA VAL A 951 28.16 19.13 2.95
C VAL A 951 27.07 19.58 2.00
N VAL A 952 27.38 19.74 0.72
CA VAL A 952 26.44 20.18 -0.31
C VAL A 952 25.32 19.17 -0.52
N VAL A 953 25.61 17.87 -0.63
CA VAL A 953 24.60 16.82 -0.85
C VAL A 953 23.57 16.77 0.28
N PHE A 954 24.04 16.80 1.54
CA PHE A 954 23.14 16.73 2.68
C PHE A 954 22.30 18.00 2.83
N THR A 955 22.91 19.18 2.64
CA THR A 955 22.19 20.45 2.77
C THR A 955 21.21 20.67 1.60
N MET A 956 21.56 20.28 0.37
CA MET A 956 20.67 20.31 -0.80
C MET A 956 19.43 19.41 -0.61
N SER A 957 19.58 18.32 0.15
CA SER A 957 18.49 17.38 0.43
C SER A 957 17.43 17.89 1.41
N LEU A 958 17.67 19.03 2.08
CA LEU A 958 16.78 19.62 3.08
C LEU A 958 15.68 20.52 2.49
N ASN A 959 15.63 20.67 1.17
CA ASN A 959 14.65 21.54 0.51
C ASN A 959 13.20 21.12 0.82
N PRO A 960 12.35 22.02 1.36
CA PRO A 960 10.95 21.71 1.67
C PRO A 960 10.07 21.67 0.41
N ALA A 961 8.92 21.01 0.53
CA ALA A 961 7.92 20.92 -0.53
C ALA A 961 7.27 22.28 -0.86
N TRP A 962 6.84 22.42 -2.11
CA TRP A 962 6.01 23.57 -2.51
C TRP A 962 4.62 23.50 -1.84
N LYS A 963 4.05 24.66 -1.50
CA LYS A 963 2.80 24.74 -0.72
C LYS A 963 1.58 24.28 -1.52
N GLU A 964 1.56 24.56 -2.82
CA GLU A 964 0.45 24.23 -3.71
C GLU A 964 0.73 22.94 -4.48
N LEU A 965 -0.34 22.18 -4.78
CA LEU A 965 -0.23 20.96 -5.55
C LEU A 965 -0.37 21.28 -7.04
N VAL A 966 0.73 21.20 -7.78
CA VAL A 966 0.78 21.56 -9.22
C VAL A 966 0.26 20.42 -10.10
N ALA A 967 -0.34 20.66 -11.26
CA ALA A 967 -0.83 19.58 -12.14
C ALA A 967 0.29 18.73 -12.78
N GLN A 968 1.46 19.33 -13.00
CA GLN A 968 2.63 18.63 -13.55
C GLN A 968 3.12 17.55 -12.58
N ARG A 969 3.53 16.39 -13.08
CA ARG A 969 4.16 15.33 -12.27
C ARG A 969 5.68 15.33 -12.47
N PRO A 970 6.46 14.90 -11.46
CA PRO A 970 7.89 14.59 -11.63
C PRO A 970 8.12 13.50 -12.70
N PRO A 971 9.26 13.46 -13.42
CA PRO A 971 9.62 12.34 -14.30
C PRO A 971 9.55 10.99 -13.56
N SER A 972 9.20 9.92 -14.27
CA SER A 972 8.97 8.60 -13.66
C SER A 972 10.25 7.76 -13.54
N GLY A 973 11.33 8.14 -14.23
CA GLY A 973 12.61 7.45 -14.23
C GLY A 973 13.79 8.41 -14.37
N LEU A 974 14.98 7.94 -13.99
CA LEU A 974 16.22 8.72 -14.06
C LEU A 974 16.64 8.96 -15.52
N ILE A 975 16.37 8.00 -16.39
CA ILE A 975 16.71 8.02 -17.81
C ILE A 975 15.54 8.65 -18.60
N SER A 976 15.07 9.81 -18.15
CA SER A 976 14.18 10.64 -18.97
C SER A 976 15.01 11.56 -19.85
N GLY A 977 14.55 11.87 -21.06
CA GLY A 977 15.33 12.62 -22.05
C GLY A 977 15.75 14.00 -21.55
N ALA A 978 14.87 14.68 -20.82
CA ALA A 978 15.16 15.98 -20.21
C ALA A 978 16.27 15.91 -19.17
N LEU A 979 16.26 14.90 -18.29
CA LEU A 979 17.27 14.75 -17.24
C LEU A 979 18.63 14.40 -17.86
N LEU A 980 18.65 13.50 -18.85
CA LEU A 980 19.88 13.09 -19.53
C LEU A 980 20.50 14.26 -20.31
N PHE A 981 19.69 15.02 -21.06
CA PHE A 981 20.18 16.18 -21.82
C PHE A 981 20.73 17.27 -20.88
N SER A 982 20.07 17.52 -19.76
CA SER A 982 20.56 18.42 -18.71
C SER A 982 21.95 17.98 -18.22
N VAL A 983 22.10 16.72 -17.79
CA VAL A 983 23.39 16.22 -17.31
C VAL A 983 24.47 16.26 -18.40
N LEU A 984 24.19 15.78 -19.62
CA LEU A 984 25.13 15.79 -20.73
C LEU A 984 25.58 17.20 -21.13
N SER A 985 24.67 18.17 -21.16
CA SER A 985 25.02 19.56 -21.46
C SER A 985 25.99 20.15 -20.43
N GLN A 986 25.75 19.88 -19.15
CA GLN A 986 26.62 20.34 -18.07
C GLN A 986 27.97 19.62 -18.05
N ILE A 987 28.01 18.33 -18.40
CA ILE A 987 29.27 17.58 -18.59
C ILE A 987 30.14 18.29 -19.63
N ILE A 988 29.59 18.60 -20.81
CA ILE A 988 30.34 19.22 -21.90
C ILE A 988 30.87 20.61 -21.49
N ILE A 989 30.04 21.42 -20.82
CA ILE A 989 30.43 22.75 -20.34
C ILE A 989 31.59 22.65 -19.35
N CYS A 990 31.49 21.79 -18.34
CA CYS A 990 32.52 21.66 -17.31
C CYS A 990 33.84 21.14 -17.89
N ILE A 991 33.79 20.09 -18.73
CA ILE A 991 34.94 19.53 -19.44
C ILE A 991 35.62 20.59 -20.32
N GLY A 992 34.83 21.42 -21.02
CA GLY A 992 35.35 22.48 -21.88
C GLY A 992 36.14 23.54 -21.12
N PHE A 993 35.58 24.10 -20.04
CA PHE A 993 36.28 25.10 -19.21
C PHE A 993 37.48 24.52 -18.47
N GLN A 994 37.41 23.26 -18.07
CA GLN A 994 38.51 22.59 -17.40
C GLN A 994 39.70 22.33 -18.34
N SER A 995 39.42 21.85 -19.56
CA SER A 995 40.43 21.69 -20.61
C SER A 995 41.05 23.03 -20.98
N LEU A 996 40.23 24.09 -21.08
CA LEU A 996 40.70 25.44 -21.34
C LEU A 996 41.72 25.88 -20.28
N GLY A 997 41.43 25.71 -18.99
CA GLY A 997 42.37 26.03 -17.91
C GLY A 997 43.67 25.23 -18.01
N PHE A 998 43.57 23.92 -18.24
CA PHE A 998 44.72 23.00 -18.33
C PHE A 998 45.67 23.31 -19.50
N PHE A 999 45.14 23.66 -20.68
CA PHE A 999 46.00 24.00 -21.82
C PHE A 999 46.48 25.45 -21.78
N TRP A 1000 45.69 26.38 -21.24
CA TRP A 1000 46.03 27.80 -21.26
C TRP A 1000 47.11 28.18 -20.25
N VAL A 1001 47.22 27.46 -19.12
CA VAL A 1001 48.33 27.67 -18.18
C VAL A 1001 49.68 27.39 -18.85
N LYS A 1002 49.76 26.39 -19.73
CA LYS A 1002 50.98 26.02 -20.49
C LYS A 1002 51.41 27.06 -21.51
N GLN A 1003 50.52 27.97 -21.88
CA GLN A 1003 50.78 29.04 -22.85
C GLN A 1003 51.19 30.36 -22.19
N GLN A 1004 51.23 30.42 -20.84
CA GLN A 1004 51.58 31.65 -20.14
C GLN A 1004 53.08 31.94 -20.26
N SER A 1005 53.44 33.22 -20.30
CA SER A 1005 54.84 33.66 -20.45
C SER A 1005 55.73 33.29 -19.26
N TRP A 1006 55.14 33.05 -18.09
CA TRP A 1006 55.83 32.64 -16.86
C TRP A 1006 55.84 31.12 -16.65
N TYR A 1007 55.20 30.36 -17.55
CA TYR A 1007 55.08 28.91 -17.39
C TYR A 1007 56.42 28.22 -17.68
N GLU A 1008 56.81 27.36 -16.74
CA GLU A 1008 57.92 26.41 -16.87
C GLU A 1008 57.49 25.08 -16.26
N VAL A 1009 58.21 24.00 -16.59
CA VAL A 1009 58.01 22.71 -15.90
C VAL A 1009 58.39 22.91 -14.44
N TRP A 1010 57.49 22.59 -13.53
CA TRP A 1010 57.69 22.86 -12.10
C TRP A 1010 58.81 21.99 -11.52
N HIS A 1011 59.68 22.62 -10.75
CA HIS A 1011 60.66 21.98 -9.89
C HIS A 1011 60.59 22.58 -8.47
N PRO A 1012 61.10 21.92 -7.42
CA PRO A 1012 61.03 22.43 -6.04
C PRO A 1012 61.66 23.83 -5.82
N GLN A 1013 62.50 24.28 -6.76
CA GLN A 1013 63.15 25.61 -6.74
C GLN A 1013 62.41 26.67 -7.58
N SER A 1014 61.38 26.27 -8.34
CA SER A 1014 60.57 27.15 -9.19
C SER A 1014 59.63 28.02 -8.34
N ASP A 1015 59.75 29.34 -8.45
CA ASP A 1015 58.88 30.30 -7.78
C ASP A 1015 58.31 31.32 -8.79
N ALA A 1016 57.19 30.96 -9.42
CA ALA A 1016 56.50 31.84 -10.36
C ALA A 1016 55.96 33.13 -9.73
N CYS A 1017 55.86 33.20 -8.39
CA CYS A 1017 55.35 34.37 -7.68
C CYS A 1017 56.42 35.45 -7.46
N ASN A 1018 57.70 35.12 -7.57
CA ASN A 1018 58.81 36.05 -7.32
C ASN A 1018 59.57 36.38 -8.61
N THR A 1019 58.95 37.20 -9.47
CA THR A 1019 59.48 37.57 -10.80
C THR A 1019 60.73 38.46 -10.74
N THR A 1020 61.21 38.87 -9.55
CA THR A 1020 62.39 39.73 -9.38
C THR A 1020 63.71 38.96 -9.25
N ARG A 1021 63.70 37.62 -9.15
CA ARG A 1021 64.93 36.82 -8.96
C ARG A 1021 65.49 36.18 -10.23
N SER A 1022 64.92 36.47 -11.40
CA SER A 1022 65.23 35.81 -12.69
C SER A 1022 66.46 36.36 -13.45
N LEU A 1023 67.51 36.87 -12.78
CA LEU A 1023 68.68 37.40 -13.50
C LEU A 1023 70.08 36.99 -13.01
N TYR A 1024 70.23 36.13 -12.01
CA TYR A 1024 71.56 35.58 -11.67
C TYR A 1024 71.48 34.11 -11.26
N TRP A 1025 71.66 33.24 -12.25
CA TRP A 1025 71.98 31.82 -12.03
C TRP A 1025 73.49 31.69 -11.76
N ASN A 1026 73.88 31.55 -10.48
CA ASN A 1026 75.20 31.04 -10.13
C ASN A 1026 75.08 29.56 -9.76
N SER A 1027 75.66 28.73 -10.63
CA SER A 1027 75.87 27.30 -10.45
C SER A 1027 76.91 27.07 -9.33
N SER A 1028 76.43 26.93 -8.10
CA SER A 1028 77.18 26.33 -7.00
C SER A 1028 76.24 26.20 -5.81
N TYR A 1029 75.62 25.04 -5.62
CA TYR A 1029 75.17 24.45 -4.35
C TYR A 1029 74.28 23.27 -4.73
N LEU A 1030 74.94 22.20 -5.17
CA LEU A 1030 74.37 20.86 -5.19
C LEU A 1030 74.30 20.39 -3.73
N ASP A 1031 73.23 19.65 -3.43
CA ASP A 1031 72.91 18.97 -2.17
C ASP A 1031 72.32 19.84 -1.04
N ASN A 1032 70.98 19.84 -0.99
CA ASN A 1032 70.30 19.38 0.20
C ASN A 1032 68.93 18.77 -0.15
N GLU A 1033 68.71 17.60 0.42
CA GLU A 1033 67.62 16.67 0.19
C GLU A 1033 66.22 17.28 0.34
N THR A 1034 65.49 17.36 -0.77
CA THR A 1034 64.05 17.07 -0.76
C THR A 1034 63.85 15.96 -1.78
N LYS A 1035 63.37 14.80 -1.33
CA LYS A 1035 63.03 13.67 -2.23
C LYS A 1035 62.22 14.23 -3.41
N PRO A 1036 62.61 13.97 -4.67
CA PRO A 1036 61.80 14.36 -5.81
C PRO A 1036 60.41 13.76 -5.63
N ASP A 1037 59.38 14.57 -5.79
CA ASP A 1037 57.98 14.15 -5.69
C ASP A 1037 57.74 13.06 -6.74
N THR A 1038 57.67 11.80 -6.31
CA THR A 1038 57.69 10.62 -7.20
C THR A 1038 56.48 10.57 -8.13
N HIS A 1039 55.39 11.27 -7.77
CA HIS A 1039 54.14 11.37 -8.53
C HIS A 1039 53.87 12.75 -9.16
N ASN A 1040 54.84 13.69 -9.12
CA ASN A 1040 54.70 15.02 -9.73
C ASN A 1040 53.37 15.72 -9.35
N ILE A 1041 52.98 15.70 -8.07
CA ILE A 1041 51.66 16.20 -7.61
C ILE A 1041 51.68 17.73 -7.56
N GLN A 1042 52.80 18.31 -7.13
CA GLN A 1042 53.01 19.76 -7.08
C GLN A 1042 53.32 20.30 -8.48
N ASN A 1043 52.31 20.80 -9.20
CA ASN A 1043 52.51 21.49 -10.47
C ASN A 1043 51.46 22.58 -10.73
N TYR A 1044 51.72 23.42 -11.74
CA TYR A 1044 50.87 24.57 -12.09
C TYR A 1044 49.53 24.12 -12.70
N GLU A 1045 49.52 23.00 -13.43
CA GLU A 1045 48.33 22.41 -14.04
C GLU A 1045 47.36 21.88 -12.98
N ASN A 1046 47.84 21.12 -12.02
CA ASN A 1046 47.09 20.58 -10.88
C ASN A 1046 46.47 21.73 -10.08
N THR A 1047 47.28 22.74 -9.73
CA THR A 1047 46.79 23.94 -9.04
C THR A 1047 45.63 24.61 -9.81
N THR A 1048 45.78 24.77 -11.13
CA THR A 1048 44.76 25.39 -11.99
C THR A 1048 43.51 24.53 -12.08
N VAL A 1049 43.66 23.22 -12.29
CA VAL A 1049 42.56 22.26 -12.41
C VAL A 1049 41.80 22.13 -11.07
N PHE A 1050 42.50 22.09 -9.94
CA PHE A 1050 41.92 21.99 -8.60
C PHE A 1050 41.01 23.17 -8.28
N PHE A 1051 41.45 24.41 -8.54
CA PHE A 1051 40.60 25.59 -8.30
C PHE A 1051 39.38 25.63 -9.23
N ILE A 1052 39.58 25.40 -10.54
CA ILE A 1052 38.47 25.42 -11.51
C ILE A 1052 37.43 24.34 -11.18
N SER A 1053 37.87 23.10 -10.91
CA SER A 1053 36.97 21.99 -10.55
C SER A 1053 36.26 22.23 -9.21
N SER A 1054 36.95 22.76 -8.20
CA SER A 1054 36.37 23.10 -6.89
C SER A 1054 35.20 24.08 -7.01
N PHE A 1055 35.34 25.12 -7.83
CA PHE A 1055 34.23 26.03 -8.12
C PHE A 1055 33.15 25.40 -9.01
N GLN A 1056 33.51 24.54 -9.96
CA GLN A 1056 32.54 23.81 -10.78
C GLN A 1056 31.58 22.97 -9.94
N TYR A 1057 32.05 22.28 -8.90
CA TYR A 1057 31.18 21.53 -8.00
C TYR A 1057 30.11 22.42 -7.36
N LEU A 1058 30.48 23.61 -6.89
CA LEU A 1058 29.54 24.57 -6.30
C LEU A 1058 28.57 25.15 -7.34
N ILE A 1059 29.05 25.48 -8.54
CA ILE A 1059 28.21 25.98 -9.65
C ILE A 1059 27.14 24.96 -10.02
N VAL A 1060 27.54 23.70 -10.18
CA VAL A 1060 26.64 22.59 -10.53
C VAL A 1060 25.60 22.36 -9.43
N ALA A 1061 26.01 22.45 -8.16
CA ALA A 1061 25.08 22.33 -7.02
C ALA A 1061 23.96 23.38 -7.08
N ILE A 1062 24.32 24.63 -7.42
CA ILE A 1062 23.36 25.73 -7.57
C ILE A 1062 22.47 25.49 -8.79
N ALA A 1063 23.05 25.11 -9.94
CA ALA A 1063 22.33 24.87 -11.18
C ALA A 1063 21.25 23.79 -11.02
N PHE A 1064 21.57 22.67 -10.35
CA PHE A 1064 20.61 21.57 -10.14
C PHE A 1064 19.66 21.76 -8.96
N SER A 1065 19.86 22.77 -8.09
CA SER A 1065 18.97 23.04 -6.95
C SER A 1065 17.72 23.87 -7.32
N LYS A 1066 17.21 23.70 -8.55
CA LYS A 1066 15.96 24.35 -9.00
C LYS A 1066 14.77 23.96 -8.11
N GLY A 1067 14.01 24.97 -7.68
CA GLY A 1067 12.92 24.81 -6.72
C GLY A 1067 11.57 24.51 -7.38
N LYS A 1068 10.94 25.55 -7.94
CA LYS A 1068 9.61 25.48 -8.57
C LYS A 1068 9.64 24.49 -9.76
N PRO A 1069 8.58 23.68 -9.98
CA PRO A 1069 7.26 23.73 -9.34
C PRO A 1069 7.06 22.81 -8.11
N PHE A 1070 8.01 21.93 -7.78
CA PHE A 1070 7.80 20.87 -6.78
C PHE A 1070 8.39 21.17 -5.40
N ARG A 1071 9.45 21.97 -5.36
CA ARG A 1071 10.18 22.33 -4.15
C ARG A 1071 10.16 23.84 -3.96
N GLN A 1072 10.44 24.28 -2.76
CA GLN A 1072 10.72 25.69 -2.54
C GLN A 1072 12.04 26.10 -3.22
N PRO A 1073 12.19 27.37 -3.62
CA PRO A 1073 13.45 27.89 -4.14
C PRO A 1073 14.63 27.63 -3.20
N CYS A 1074 15.81 27.40 -3.78
CA CYS A 1074 17.04 27.11 -3.02
C CYS A 1074 17.35 28.14 -1.93
N TYR A 1075 17.02 29.43 -2.16
CA TYR A 1075 17.26 30.49 -1.18
C TYR A 1075 16.46 30.36 0.13
N LYS A 1076 15.36 29.59 0.14
CA LYS A 1076 14.59 29.32 1.37
C LYS A 1076 15.22 28.24 2.23
N ASN A 1077 16.15 27.46 1.67
CA ASN A 1077 16.93 26.49 2.43
C ASN A 1077 18.18 27.18 2.96
N TYR A 1078 18.02 27.82 4.14
CA TYR A 1078 19.09 28.57 4.78
C TYR A 1078 20.37 27.73 4.99
N PHE A 1079 20.24 26.45 5.35
CA PHE A 1079 21.39 25.57 5.54
C PHE A 1079 22.19 25.37 4.24
N PHE A 1080 21.52 25.18 3.10
CA PHE A 1080 22.19 25.05 1.81
C PHE A 1080 22.87 26.34 1.38
N VAL A 1081 22.17 27.48 1.47
CA VAL A 1081 22.71 28.79 1.07
C VAL A 1081 23.93 29.17 1.90
N VAL A 1082 23.83 29.07 3.23
CA VAL A 1082 24.92 29.41 4.14
C VAL A 1082 26.12 28.50 3.88
N SER A 1083 25.91 27.20 3.68
CA SER A 1083 27.00 26.26 3.39
C SER A 1083 27.71 26.59 2.07
N VAL A 1084 26.96 26.86 1.00
CA VAL A 1084 27.53 27.22 -0.31
C VAL A 1084 28.27 28.55 -0.25
N ILE A 1085 27.73 29.56 0.44
CA ILE A 1085 28.42 30.86 0.60
C ILE A 1085 29.73 30.69 1.38
N ILE A 1086 29.72 29.95 2.49
CA ILE A 1086 30.93 29.70 3.28
C ILE A 1086 31.98 28.99 2.43
N LEU A 1087 31.61 27.95 1.69
CA LEU A 1087 32.52 27.22 0.81
C LEU A 1087 33.07 28.10 -0.32
N TYR A 1088 32.22 28.91 -0.96
CA TYR A 1088 32.64 29.81 -2.04
C TYR A 1088 33.62 30.88 -1.53
N VAL A 1089 33.32 31.49 -0.39
CA VAL A 1089 34.20 32.48 0.26
C VAL A 1089 35.51 31.85 0.68
N PHE A 1090 35.49 30.64 1.24
CA PHE A 1090 36.68 29.92 1.66
C PHE A 1090 37.61 29.58 0.48
N ILE A 1091 37.07 29.02 -0.61
CA ILE A 1091 37.86 28.70 -1.81
C ILE A 1091 38.38 29.99 -2.47
N LEU A 1092 37.57 31.04 -2.53
CA LEU A 1092 38.00 32.34 -3.07
C LEU A 1092 39.13 32.96 -2.24
N LEU A 1093 39.06 32.85 -0.91
CA LEU A 1093 40.10 33.34 0.00
C LEU A 1093 41.42 32.60 -0.21
N ILE A 1094 41.39 31.26 -0.28
CA ILE A 1094 42.59 30.46 -0.56
C ILE A 1094 43.17 30.80 -1.95
N MET A 1095 42.31 31.01 -2.95
CA MET A 1095 42.76 31.32 -4.31
C MET A 1095 43.42 32.71 -4.41
N LEU A 1096 42.84 33.75 -3.80
CA LEU A 1096 43.35 35.13 -3.90
C LEU A 1096 44.46 35.44 -2.89
N HIS A 1097 44.38 34.87 -1.69
CA HIS A 1097 45.34 35.06 -0.61
C HIS A 1097 46.00 33.71 -0.24
N PRO A 1098 47.17 33.41 -0.82
CA PRO A 1098 47.88 32.16 -0.54
C PRO A 1098 48.36 32.19 0.92
N VAL A 1099 47.96 31.19 1.70
CA VAL A 1099 48.44 31.01 3.07
C VAL A 1099 49.37 29.81 3.06
N ALA A 1100 50.65 30.04 3.35
CA ALA A 1100 51.71 29.03 3.20
C ALA A 1100 51.38 27.68 3.87
N SER A 1101 50.75 27.69 5.05
CA SER A 1101 50.33 26.46 5.75
C SER A 1101 49.22 25.70 5.01
N ILE A 1102 48.27 26.39 4.38
CA ILE A 1102 47.17 25.78 3.63
C ILE A 1102 47.70 25.24 2.29
N ASP A 1103 48.54 26.03 1.61
CA ASP A 1103 49.13 25.65 0.33
C ASP A 1103 50.02 24.42 0.48
N GLN A 1104 50.78 24.31 1.58
CA GLN A 1104 51.59 23.13 1.88
C GLN A 1104 50.72 21.88 2.15
N VAL A 1105 49.62 22.02 2.88
CA VAL A 1105 48.69 20.90 3.16
C VAL A 1105 47.96 20.45 1.90
N LEU A 1106 47.48 21.38 1.08
CA LEU A 1106 46.78 21.10 -0.17
C LEU A 1106 47.73 20.84 -1.36
N GLN A 1107 49.05 20.88 -1.13
CA GLN A 1107 50.10 20.72 -2.16
C GLN A 1107 49.90 21.66 -3.36
N ILE A 1108 49.45 22.88 -3.09
CA ILE A 1108 49.18 23.92 -4.10
C ILE A 1108 50.47 24.70 -4.38
N VAL A 1109 50.75 24.95 -5.66
CA VAL A 1109 51.93 25.71 -6.09
C VAL A 1109 51.58 27.19 -6.24
N CYS A 1110 52.54 28.07 -5.91
CA CYS A 1110 52.34 29.50 -6.05
C CYS A 1110 52.23 29.90 -7.54
N VAL A 1111 51.08 30.47 -7.91
CA VAL A 1111 50.84 31.05 -9.24
C VAL A 1111 50.75 32.58 -9.18
N PRO A 1112 51.17 33.32 -10.24
CA PRO A 1112 51.13 34.77 -10.27
C PRO A 1112 49.73 35.34 -10.02
N TYR A 1113 49.66 36.53 -9.40
CA TYR A 1113 48.39 37.19 -9.12
C TYR A 1113 47.53 37.41 -10.37
N GLN A 1114 48.16 37.75 -11.50
CA GLN A 1114 47.47 37.89 -12.79
C GLN A 1114 46.76 36.60 -13.22
N TRP A 1115 47.41 35.44 -13.06
CA TRP A 1115 46.81 34.15 -13.40
C TRP A 1115 45.62 33.81 -12.48
N ARG A 1116 45.71 34.14 -11.19
CA ARG A 1116 44.60 33.96 -10.23
C ARG A 1116 43.35 34.73 -10.66
N ILE A 1117 43.51 35.98 -11.09
CA ILE A 1117 42.40 36.77 -11.62
C ILE A 1117 41.84 36.16 -12.92
N THR A 1118 42.70 35.67 -13.81
CA THR A 1118 42.26 34.97 -15.03
C THR A 1118 41.45 33.70 -14.69
N MET A 1119 41.90 32.90 -13.72
CA MET A 1119 41.13 31.75 -13.23
C MET A 1119 39.77 32.16 -12.66
N LEU A 1120 39.69 33.26 -11.90
CA LEU A 1120 38.41 33.79 -11.40
C LEU A 1120 37.47 34.14 -12.55
N MET A 1121 37.97 34.78 -13.60
CA MET A 1121 37.18 35.13 -14.78
C MET A 1121 36.66 33.89 -15.51
N ILE A 1122 37.51 32.86 -15.67
CA ILE A 1122 37.10 31.56 -16.24
C ILE A 1122 35.94 30.97 -15.42
N VAL A 1123 36.07 30.97 -14.09
CA VAL A 1123 35.04 30.46 -13.16
C VAL A 1123 33.73 31.26 -13.25
N LEU A 1124 33.80 32.59 -13.32
CA LEU A 1124 32.60 33.45 -13.43
C LEU A 1124 31.87 33.24 -14.75
N VAL A 1125 32.60 33.14 -15.86
CA VAL A 1125 32.01 32.84 -17.18
C VAL A 1125 31.39 31.44 -17.18
N ASN A 1126 32.08 30.46 -16.60
CA ASN A 1126 31.54 29.10 -16.45
C ASN A 1126 30.23 29.09 -15.63
N ALA A 1127 30.19 29.81 -14.51
CA ALA A 1127 28.99 29.95 -13.69
C ALA A 1127 27.82 30.55 -14.48
N LEU A 1128 28.08 31.62 -15.23
CA LEU A 1128 27.07 32.28 -16.07
C LEU A 1128 26.53 31.33 -17.14
N VAL A 1129 27.41 30.66 -17.89
CA VAL A 1129 27.03 29.74 -18.96
C VAL A 1129 26.26 28.54 -18.41
N SER A 1130 26.74 27.92 -17.34
CA SER A 1130 26.11 26.76 -16.70
C SER A 1130 24.68 27.08 -16.23
N ILE A 1131 24.50 28.22 -15.55
CA ILE A 1131 23.19 28.66 -15.04
C ILE A 1131 22.25 29.04 -16.19
N MET A 1132 22.75 29.72 -17.23
CA MET A 1132 21.93 30.10 -18.40
C MET A 1132 21.45 28.87 -19.18
N VAL A 1133 22.32 27.87 -19.37
CA VAL A 1133 21.94 26.64 -20.08
C VAL A 1133 20.90 25.85 -19.28
N GLU A 1134 21.09 25.69 -17.97
CA GLU A 1134 20.16 24.92 -17.13
C GLU A 1134 18.80 25.62 -16.95
N ASN A 1135 18.78 26.95 -16.82
CA ASN A 1135 17.54 27.68 -16.55
C ASN A 1135 16.81 28.13 -17.81
N PHE A 1136 17.52 28.60 -18.84
CA PHE A 1136 16.88 29.22 -20.00
C PHE A 1136 16.77 28.25 -21.17
N PHE A 1137 17.87 27.59 -21.55
CA PHE A 1137 17.87 26.69 -22.69
C PHE A 1137 17.08 25.41 -22.42
N LEU A 1138 17.23 24.80 -21.24
CA LEU A 1138 16.43 23.62 -20.92
C LEU A 1138 14.94 23.93 -20.81
N ASP A 1139 14.54 25.04 -20.20
CA ASP A 1139 13.12 25.42 -20.13
C ASP A 1139 12.57 25.72 -21.52
N MET A 1140 13.33 26.41 -22.38
CA MET A 1140 12.93 26.71 -23.76
C MET A 1140 12.92 25.47 -24.67
N VAL A 1141 13.88 24.55 -24.50
CA VAL A 1141 13.97 23.29 -25.26
C VAL A 1141 12.92 22.30 -24.76
N LEU A 1142 12.70 22.17 -23.44
CA LEU A 1142 11.53 21.45 -22.93
C LEU A 1142 10.28 22.07 -23.54
N TRP A 1143 10.11 23.39 -23.45
CA TRP A 1143 8.91 24.03 -23.97
C TRP A 1143 8.71 23.80 -25.47
N LYS A 1144 9.76 23.92 -26.28
CA LYS A 1144 9.70 23.69 -27.74
C LYS A 1144 9.52 22.22 -28.11
N VAL A 1145 10.24 21.29 -27.48
CA VAL A 1145 10.20 19.86 -27.82
C VAL A 1145 8.92 19.20 -27.28
N VAL A 1146 8.40 19.70 -26.16
CA VAL A 1146 7.22 19.17 -25.49
C VAL A 1146 5.93 19.79 -26.01
N PHE A 1147 5.87 21.10 -26.26
CA PHE A 1147 4.63 21.78 -26.67
C PHE A 1147 4.57 22.15 -28.15
N ASN A 1148 5.70 22.32 -28.85
CA ASN A 1148 5.68 22.81 -30.24
C ASN A 1148 5.54 21.69 -31.28
N ARG A 1149 5.53 20.42 -30.85
CA ARG A 1149 5.26 19.27 -31.75
C ARG A 1149 3.78 19.09 -32.09
N ASP A 1150 2.89 19.83 -31.41
CA ASP A 1150 1.45 19.86 -31.69
C ASP A 1150 1.04 21.03 -32.61
N LYS A 1151 1.96 21.92 -33.02
CA LYS A 1151 1.64 23.09 -33.88
C LYS A 1151 1.80 22.88 -35.39
N GLN A 1152 2.16 21.67 -35.86
CA GLN A 1152 2.19 21.33 -37.29
C GLN A 1152 1.10 20.32 -37.71
N GLY A 1153 0.11 20.06 -36.85
CA GLY A 1153 -1.15 19.43 -37.22
C GLY A 1153 -2.29 20.41 -36.93
N GLU A 1154 -3.10 20.71 -37.93
CA GLU A 1154 -4.20 21.67 -37.86
C GLU A 1154 -5.18 21.40 -36.70
N TYR A 1155 -5.74 22.50 -36.19
CA TYR A 1155 -6.73 22.62 -35.12
C TYR A 1155 -7.76 21.48 -35.05
N ARG A 1156 -7.56 20.53 -34.14
CA ARG A 1156 -8.63 19.77 -33.48
C ARG A 1156 -8.35 19.72 -31.99
N PHE A 1157 -9.25 20.30 -31.21
CA PHE A 1157 -9.22 20.32 -29.74
C PHE A 1157 -9.04 18.91 -29.19
N THR A 1158 -7.86 18.63 -28.66
CA THR A 1158 -7.57 17.44 -27.87
C THR A 1158 -7.61 17.83 -26.40
N THR A 1159 -8.34 17.05 -25.62
CA THR A 1159 -8.16 16.96 -24.17
C THR A 1159 -6.68 16.75 -23.89
N THR A 1160 -6.10 17.76 -23.27
CA THR A 1160 -4.70 17.89 -22.84
C THR A 1160 -4.04 16.55 -22.53
N GLN A 1161 -3.20 16.06 -23.45
CA GLN A 1161 -2.18 15.08 -23.09
C GLN A 1161 -1.24 15.73 -22.06
N PRO A 1162 -0.81 15.02 -21.01
CA PRO A 1162 0.22 15.58 -20.15
C PRO A 1162 1.53 15.68 -20.95
N PRO A 1163 2.30 16.79 -20.82
CA PRO A 1163 3.57 17.07 -21.50
C PRO A 1163 4.70 16.02 -21.29
N GLN A 1164 4.42 14.91 -20.63
CA GLN A 1164 5.41 14.01 -20.04
C GLN A 1164 5.73 12.78 -20.89
N ALA A 1165 4.77 12.31 -21.70
CA ALA A 1165 4.95 11.13 -22.55
C ALA A 1165 5.94 11.38 -23.72
N SER A 1166 6.12 12.64 -24.13
CA SER A 1166 7.11 13.04 -25.14
C SER A 1166 8.53 13.11 -24.59
N VAL A 1167 8.70 13.45 -23.31
CA VAL A 1167 10.01 13.58 -22.62
C VAL A 1167 10.67 12.22 -22.38
N ASP A 1168 9.90 11.20 -22.01
CA ASP A 1168 10.42 9.83 -21.79
C ASP A 1168 10.83 9.13 -23.09
N ARG A 1169 10.31 9.61 -24.25
CA ARG A 1169 10.55 9.04 -25.58
C ARG A 1169 11.98 9.31 -26.10
N TRP A 1170 12.55 10.48 -25.78
CA TRP A 1170 13.82 10.93 -26.37
C TRP A 1170 15.03 10.27 -25.70
N GLY A 1171 15.04 10.17 -24.36
CA GLY A 1171 16.16 9.59 -23.60
C GLY A 1171 16.39 8.11 -23.90
N LYS A 1172 15.30 7.33 -24.02
CA LYS A 1172 15.39 5.90 -24.33
C LYS A 1172 15.58 5.61 -25.82
N CYS A 1173 15.13 6.47 -26.74
CA CYS A 1173 15.48 6.33 -28.17
C CYS A 1173 16.98 6.49 -28.40
N CYS A 1174 17.63 7.46 -27.75
CA CYS A 1174 19.06 7.72 -27.87
C CYS A 1174 19.88 6.52 -27.32
N LEU A 1175 19.50 5.98 -26.16
CA LEU A 1175 20.09 4.76 -25.60
C LEU A 1175 19.76 3.49 -26.40
N SER A 1176 18.55 3.35 -26.95
CA SER A 1176 18.17 2.20 -27.80
C SER A 1176 18.90 2.19 -29.14
N TRP A 1177 19.27 3.38 -29.64
CA TRP A 1177 20.10 3.55 -30.81
C TRP A 1177 21.55 3.17 -30.51
N ALA A 1178 22.07 3.53 -29.32
CA ALA A 1178 23.40 3.13 -28.87
C ALA A 1178 23.52 1.64 -28.47
N LEU A 1179 22.46 1.02 -27.93
CA LEU A 1179 22.46 -0.35 -27.38
C LEU A 1179 21.74 -1.38 -28.29
N GLY A 1180 21.39 -1.03 -29.53
CA GLY A 1180 20.83 -1.95 -30.53
C GLY A 1180 19.46 -2.58 -30.20
N CYS A 1181 18.81 -2.20 -29.10
CA CYS A 1181 17.56 -2.81 -28.63
C CYS A 1181 16.34 -2.01 -29.08
N ARG A 1182 15.82 -2.29 -30.29
CA ARG A 1182 14.49 -1.78 -30.73
C ARG A 1182 13.36 -2.49 -29.98
N LYS A 1183 13.03 -2.02 -28.78
CA LYS A 1183 11.71 -2.27 -28.17
C LYS A 1183 10.97 -0.95 -28.05
N LYS A 1184 9.90 -0.77 -28.85
CA LYS A 1184 8.92 0.30 -28.64
C LYS A 1184 8.35 0.13 -27.24
N ILE A 1185 8.54 1.13 -26.38
CA ILE A 1185 7.94 1.12 -25.04
C ILE A 1185 6.44 1.33 -25.21
N PRO A 1186 5.59 0.55 -24.53
CA PRO A 1186 4.15 0.78 -24.57
C PRO A 1186 3.84 2.17 -24.00
N LYS A 1187 2.97 2.93 -24.70
CA LYS A 1187 2.23 4.03 -24.06
C LYS A 1187 1.56 3.44 -22.81
N ALA A 1188 1.51 4.17 -21.71
CA ALA A 1188 0.75 3.71 -20.54
C ALA A 1188 -0.66 3.31 -21.01
N LYS A 1189 -1.10 2.10 -20.66
CA LYS A 1189 -2.27 1.45 -21.26
C LYS A 1189 -3.51 2.35 -21.21
N TYR A 1190 -3.70 3.07 -20.10
CA TYR A 1190 -4.79 4.04 -19.94
C TYR A 1190 -4.78 5.18 -20.97
N MET A 1191 -3.62 5.66 -21.40
CA MET A 1191 -3.53 6.74 -22.41
C MET A 1191 -3.91 6.26 -23.80
N TYR A 1192 -3.48 5.05 -24.17
CA TYR A 1192 -3.88 4.45 -25.43
C TYR A 1192 -5.40 4.22 -25.44
N LEU A 1193 -5.91 3.67 -24.35
CA LEU A 1193 -7.32 3.41 -24.18
C LEU A 1193 -8.17 4.68 -24.21
N ALA A 1194 -7.70 5.77 -23.59
CA ALA A 1194 -8.35 7.07 -23.66
C ALA A 1194 -8.43 7.62 -25.09
N GLN A 1195 -7.37 7.43 -25.88
CA GLN A 1195 -7.38 7.82 -27.30
C GLN A 1195 -8.32 6.95 -28.13
N GLU A 1196 -8.35 5.64 -27.86
CA GLU A 1196 -9.27 4.70 -28.52
C GLU A 1196 -10.72 5.10 -28.27
N LEU A 1197 -11.08 5.38 -27.01
CA LEU A 1197 -12.43 5.78 -26.62
C LEU A 1197 -12.88 7.14 -27.16
N LEU A 1198 -11.96 8.04 -27.51
CA LEU A 1198 -12.30 9.32 -28.16
C LEU A 1198 -12.67 9.15 -29.64
N VAL A 1199 -12.21 8.07 -30.27
CA VAL A 1199 -12.42 7.78 -31.70
C VAL A 1199 -13.51 6.73 -31.89
N ASP A 1200 -13.86 5.98 -30.84
CA ASP A 1200 -14.89 4.95 -30.85
C ASP A 1200 -16.31 5.56 -30.97
N PRO A 1201 -17.00 5.39 -32.12
CA PRO A 1201 -18.32 5.99 -32.35
C PRO A 1201 -19.43 5.33 -31.51
N GLU A 1202 -19.17 4.16 -30.94
CA GLU A 1202 -20.10 3.44 -30.06
C GLU A 1202 -19.96 3.84 -28.58
N TRP A 1203 -19.03 4.75 -28.25
CA TRP A 1203 -18.71 5.17 -26.90
C TRP A 1203 -18.88 6.68 -26.67
N PRO A 1204 -19.48 7.15 -25.55
CA PRO A 1204 -20.10 6.38 -24.48
C PRO A 1204 -21.40 5.68 -24.91
N PRO A 1205 -21.79 4.57 -24.26
CA PRO A 1205 -22.99 3.83 -24.61
C PRO A 1205 -24.24 4.70 -24.46
N LYS A 1206 -25.17 4.55 -25.41
CA LYS A 1206 -26.46 5.26 -25.40
C LYS A 1206 -27.35 4.73 -24.27
N PRO A 1207 -28.21 5.58 -23.66
CA PRO A 1207 -29.13 5.16 -22.61
C PRO A 1207 -30.02 4.00 -23.08
N GLN A 1208 -30.28 3.04 -22.19
CA GLN A 1208 -31.13 1.86 -22.44
C GLN A 1208 -30.60 0.86 -23.48
N THR A 1209 -29.33 0.97 -23.87
CA THR A 1209 -28.69 -0.08 -24.67
C THR A 1209 -28.26 -1.26 -23.79
N THR A 1210 -28.18 -2.45 -24.39
CA THR A 1210 -27.67 -3.66 -23.74
C THR A 1210 -26.47 -4.17 -24.52
N THR A 1211 -25.37 -4.47 -23.83
CA THR A 1211 -24.15 -5.05 -24.41
C THR A 1211 -24.04 -6.51 -23.98
N GLU A 1212 -23.93 -7.43 -24.94
CA GLU A 1212 -23.79 -8.86 -24.67
C GLU A 1212 -22.31 -9.29 -24.66
N ALA A 1213 -21.96 -10.25 -23.81
CA ALA A 1213 -20.61 -10.82 -23.77
C ALA A 1213 -20.34 -11.59 -25.07
N LYS A 1214 -19.12 -11.42 -25.62
CA LYS A 1214 -18.65 -12.27 -26.72
C LYS A 1214 -18.63 -13.72 -26.24
N ALA A 1215 -19.17 -14.64 -27.03
CA ALA A 1215 -19.11 -16.07 -26.70
C ALA A 1215 -17.64 -16.48 -26.54
N LEU A 1216 -17.29 -17.05 -25.37
CA LEU A 1216 -15.99 -17.65 -25.13
C LEU A 1216 -15.81 -18.82 -26.11
N VAL A 1217 -15.17 -18.55 -27.25
CA VAL A 1217 -14.68 -19.62 -28.12
C VAL A 1217 -13.57 -20.30 -27.33
N LYS A 1218 -13.84 -21.51 -26.83
CA LYS A 1218 -12.79 -22.43 -26.37
C LYS A 1218 -11.96 -22.83 -27.60
N GLU A 1219 -11.04 -21.97 -28.01
CA GLU A 1219 -10.01 -22.36 -28.96
C GLU A 1219 -9.02 -23.28 -28.24
N ASN A 1220 -9.09 -24.57 -28.60
CA ASN A 1220 -8.08 -25.55 -28.26
C ASN A 1220 -6.71 -25.05 -28.72
N GLY A 1221 -5.84 -24.79 -27.74
CA GLY A 1221 -4.39 -24.70 -27.85
C GLY A 1221 -3.79 -24.43 -29.23
N SER A 1222 -3.70 -23.16 -29.62
CA SER A 1222 -2.56 -22.71 -30.43
C SER A 1222 -2.23 -21.24 -30.11
N CYS A 1223 -0.99 -21.00 -29.70
CA CYS A 1223 -0.44 -19.67 -29.50
C CYS A 1223 -0.46 -18.90 -30.82
N GLN A 1224 -1.24 -17.83 -30.91
CA GLN A 1224 -0.98 -16.77 -31.89
C GLN A 1224 -0.56 -15.48 -31.18
N ILE A 1225 0.67 -15.09 -31.49
CA ILE A 1225 1.24 -13.78 -31.21
C ILE A 1225 0.52 -12.79 -32.14
N ILE A 1226 -0.44 -12.04 -31.61
CA ILE A 1226 -1.01 -10.91 -32.34
C ILE A 1226 0.01 -9.78 -32.30
N THR A 1227 0.75 -9.64 -33.39
CA THR A 1227 1.57 -8.48 -33.69
C THR A 1227 0.66 -7.47 -34.37
N ILE A 1228 0.26 -6.41 -33.66
CA ILE A 1228 -0.44 -5.29 -34.30
C ILE A 1228 0.63 -4.30 -34.77
N THR A 1229 0.77 -4.18 -36.09
CA THR A 1229 1.58 -3.17 -36.80
C THR A 1229 1.05 -1.77 -36.62
#